data_AF-A0A0F8P9A1-F1
#
_entry.id   AF-A0A0F8P9A1-F1
#
_cell.length_a   1.000
_cell.length_b   1.000
_cell.length_c   1.000
_cell.angle_alpha   90.00
_cell.angle_beta   90.00
_cell.angle_gamma   90.00
#
_symmetry.space_group_name_H-M   'P 1'
#
loop_
_entity.id
_entity.type
_entity.pdbx_description
1 polymer ?
#
loop_
_entity_poly.entity_id
_entity_poly.type
_entity_poly.pdbx_seq_one_letter_code
_entity_poly.pdbx_strand_id
1 'polypeptide(L)'
;MLIVINGSASAKSSPSVLYVDTEGNGNYTTIQDAVNNATSGDTIIVYPGTYTENVNVNVSNLSILSYSGNPEDTTVKYLGVLSHNFKISASDVTISGFNIAGSYPTGIYMSGVSGVNINGNRFSGNGCSVQIQGSSRCRLLNNTVTNSADKGFYIQTSSNCTLAGNTVSNTSSYGIYLLSSGNCTLDGNTISNVSGNGVYLYNSGNCNFTGNTVSNITGNTYVSTYDSGRGIHLYNSGSCTLAGNTVSDTDHYGIHLDSSSNCILTANAISDTYYEGICVYQSNGSTLDSNTISNATDGIYLYYSGGCNLAGNRILDTYDDGIYMYESDSCTLSGNEISDSPYGLYITSSDYCTLTGNMVSNANYGLSMYYSTGTVLRNNTASSGKYGFRLYDLENCTLANNNMSGNWYNFRLHSDESDLNHTTGNTIDTSNLVDGKPIYYLEGVQNPSIGTDAGVVYCINCGNAEIKDLVLQNNTYAIYLYNTSSNLQNNNINNTEFGVRIAYSHDVNVSDSRIDNSLYSGIELDEAVNVTINNNTVQNSTQGVYIFSSRNCTLTGNSIRDSGSRYLLYNSANSEINSVNSELIKEEENTPIKENSPGNSKLYGVRGGYGVGIRSEYSWDLRFENNIVDNEDIAGIYLEECQNVGFVKNLVRDTGVVGIYAMESSGVEFLDNTVQNVTGIYLLPSSKNPSFVSSSLVSGGPDFLGYGIYFINLQDLKLKGNTVKDCSSVWGVSLIEPVNATLANNTLQNCLGGLVTISGENVSISGCSANNCISGGILVINNEEGAGDGYTVSGCKVERSYLGLLAAGEGNFTGNTLSGNSYGLVIYDVNNSLICDNIVTGNCLAGIAFDPDLEEIIPHTGLLRSMESPASGNNTIYNNYFNNVNNTLFCSEANNTWNTSKTAGKSIVGGPYLGGNYWANPSGTGFSENCTDADRDGIADSSCEIKNGTFDYLPLTVIPSTKTTHKSSTNYVPSGVSPGVTGMDSVQKRVVAGTRTGFKFNNPVSDILRLSFTSQQYSGNVIVRVEVFGDAGPEEKPEGEVYRLMNIRVGNERFESESNIRGASINFRVMKSWVEENNIDVSTIKINRFHNEKWNPLATELTYEDGEYYYFTAETPGFSRYAITGEKLGTAVITPTQEEENGSVTGEEQTAGIRRRTPGFESIFAVFGVLASVFFAKKRLLK
;
A
#
# COMPACT_ATOMS: atom_id res chain seq x y z
N MET A 1 56.28 97.80 16.12
CA MET A 1 56.74 98.52 17.33
C MET A 1 57.09 97.47 18.37
N LEU A 2 58.25 97.56 19.00
CA LEU A 2 58.78 96.53 19.91
C LEU A 2 58.30 96.81 21.34
N ILE A 3 57.83 95.79 22.08
CA ILE A 3 57.99 95.73 23.55
C ILE A 3 58.40 94.29 23.91
N VAL A 4 59.47 94.19 24.69
CA VAL A 4 60.03 92.96 25.25
C VAL A 4 59.68 92.91 26.73
N ILE A 5 59.25 91.75 27.22
CA ILE A 5 59.49 91.34 28.62
C ILE A 5 60.02 89.90 28.60
N ASN A 6 61.13 89.69 29.31
CA ASN A 6 61.82 88.41 29.46
C ASN A 6 61.44 87.73 30.78
N GLY A 7 61.57 86.39 30.83
CA GLY A 7 61.54 85.60 32.06
C GLY A 7 60.20 84.90 32.31
N SER A 8 60.14 83.59 32.49
CA SER A 8 61.20 82.57 32.42
C SER A 8 60.64 81.27 31.85
N ALA A 9 61.46 80.53 31.10
CA ALA A 9 61.11 79.17 30.69
C ALA A 9 61.23 78.24 31.90
N SER A 10 60.10 77.87 32.51
CA SER A 10 60.06 76.64 33.29
C SER A 10 60.27 75.48 32.33
N ALA A 11 61.26 74.63 32.59
CA ALA A 11 61.51 73.47 31.75
C ALA A 11 60.27 72.58 31.72
N LYS A 12 59.90 72.07 30.53
CA LYS A 12 59.09 70.86 30.48
C LYS A 12 59.85 69.81 31.28
N SER A 13 59.21 69.18 32.27
CA SER A 13 59.67 67.88 32.73
C SER A 13 59.74 66.97 31.50
N SER A 14 60.91 66.37 31.26
CA SER A 14 60.98 65.26 30.33
C SER A 14 60.12 64.12 30.90
N PRO A 15 59.47 63.30 30.06
CA PRO A 15 58.82 62.07 30.48
C PRO A 15 59.69 61.31 31.49
N SER A 16 59.14 61.14 32.69
CA SER A 16 59.80 60.57 33.84
C SER A 16 59.23 59.18 34.14
N VAL A 17 60.05 58.35 34.76
CA VAL A 17 59.67 57.01 35.17
C VAL A 17 59.50 56.99 36.68
N LEU A 18 58.30 56.68 37.14
CA LEU A 18 57.95 56.57 38.55
C LEU A 18 57.85 55.08 38.91
N TYR A 19 58.62 54.63 39.89
CA TYR A 19 58.61 53.23 40.32
C TYR A 19 57.70 53.02 41.52
N VAL A 20 56.90 51.96 41.51
CA VAL A 20 56.00 51.56 42.60
C VAL A 20 56.37 50.17 43.08
N ASP A 21 56.54 50.01 44.39
CA ASP A 21 56.83 48.73 45.03
C ASP A 21 56.27 48.69 46.46
N THR A 22 55.48 47.67 46.78
CA THR A 22 54.95 47.43 48.13
C THR A 22 56.02 47.23 49.20
N GLU A 23 57.22 46.75 48.84
CA GLU A 23 58.34 46.60 49.78
C GLU A 23 59.14 47.89 49.99
N GLY A 24 58.83 48.95 49.23
CA GLY A 24 59.43 50.27 49.38
C GLY A 24 60.75 50.50 48.63
N ASN A 25 61.12 49.62 47.69
CA ASN A 25 62.30 49.85 46.83
C ASN A 25 62.02 50.83 45.66
N GLY A 26 60.75 51.22 45.47
CA GLY A 26 60.30 52.21 44.48
C GLY A 26 60.26 53.65 45.00
N ASN A 27 59.79 54.58 44.17
CA ASN A 27 59.49 55.95 44.57
C ASN A 27 58.21 56.06 45.42
N TYR A 28 57.28 55.12 45.23
CA TYR A 28 55.99 55.05 45.91
C TYR A 28 55.67 53.60 46.33
N THR A 29 54.82 53.44 47.34
CA THR A 29 54.32 52.12 47.79
C THR A 29 52.90 51.81 47.30
N THR A 30 52.20 52.80 46.72
CA THR A 30 50.87 52.65 46.11
C THR A 30 50.89 53.19 44.67
N ILE A 31 50.04 52.63 43.81
CA ILE A 31 49.89 53.08 42.43
C ILE A 31 49.20 54.45 42.40
N GLN A 32 48.21 54.69 43.27
CA GLN A 32 47.49 55.96 43.35
C GLN A 32 48.41 57.13 43.73
N ASP A 33 49.38 56.95 44.63
CA ASP A 33 50.33 58.02 44.98
C ASP A 33 51.27 58.36 43.82
N ALA A 34 51.68 57.36 43.04
CA ALA A 34 52.44 57.62 41.81
C ALA A 34 51.59 58.38 40.78
N VAL A 35 50.31 58.01 40.59
CA VAL A 35 49.38 58.73 39.71
C VAL A 35 49.16 60.17 40.18
N ASN A 36 49.03 60.41 41.49
CA ASN A 36 48.86 61.76 42.06
C ASN A 36 50.05 62.70 41.80
N ASN A 37 51.24 62.15 41.56
CA ASN A 37 52.47 62.90 41.29
C ASN A 37 52.88 62.88 39.82
N ALA A 38 52.18 62.13 38.97
CA ALA A 38 52.48 62.00 37.55
C ALA A 38 52.01 63.22 36.74
N THR A 39 52.73 63.48 35.65
CA THR A 39 52.45 64.48 34.62
C THR A 39 52.24 63.80 33.26
N SER A 40 51.71 64.56 32.30
CA SER A 40 51.35 64.00 30.99
C SER A 40 52.58 63.54 30.21
N GLY A 41 52.61 62.27 29.82
CA GLY A 41 53.75 61.59 29.19
C GLY A 41 54.57 60.70 30.12
N ASP A 42 54.35 60.74 31.44
CA ASP A 42 55.09 59.91 32.39
C ASP A 42 54.74 58.41 32.29
N THR A 43 55.64 57.57 32.80
CA THR A 43 55.45 56.12 32.90
C THR A 43 55.58 55.65 34.34
N ILE A 44 54.55 54.97 34.84
CA ILE A 44 54.53 54.33 36.15
C ILE A 44 54.87 52.85 35.95
N ILE A 45 55.95 52.38 36.58
CA ILE A 45 56.41 50.98 36.54
C ILE A 45 56.14 50.36 37.91
N VAL A 46 55.35 49.29 37.95
CA VAL A 46 54.87 48.64 39.17
C VAL A 46 55.54 47.27 39.34
N TYR A 47 56.33 47.08 40.40
CA TYR A 47 57.01 45.82 40.67
C TYR A 47 56.03 44.70 41.09
N PRO A 48 56.40 43.41 40.94
CA PRO A 48 55.62 42.27 41.43
C PRO A 48 55.14 42.43 42.86
N GLY A 49 53.90 42.04 43.14
CA GLY A 49 53.25 42.28 44.43
C GLY A 49 51.73 42.31 44.37
N THR A 50 51.08 42.47 45.52
CA THR A 50 49.62 42.61 45.64
C THR A 50 49.26 44.00 46.15
N TYR A 51 48.70 44.82 45.27
CA TYR A 51 48.29 46.20 45.52
C TYR A 51 46.78 46.21 45.82
N THR A 52 46.40 46.41 47.08
CA THR A 52 44.97 46.48 47.47
C THR A 52 44.53 47.92 47.53
N GLU A 53 44.08 48.47 46.41
CA GLU A 53 43.73 49.89 46.24
C GLU A 53 42.67 50.10 45.14
N ASN A 54 42.17 51.33 45.03
CA ASN A 54 41.38 51.79 43.88
C ASN A 54 42.14 52.94 43.21
N VAL A 55 42.42 52.84 41.91
CA VAL A 55 43.28 53.80 41.19
C VAL A 55 42.44 54.68 40.25
N ASN A 56 42.38 55.97 40.55
CA ASN A 56 41.74 56.99 39.72
C ASN A 56 42.80 57.63 38.80
N VAL A 57 42.75 57.29 37.51
CA VAL A 57 43.65 57.80 36.47
C VAL A 57 43.02 59.01 35.78
N ASN A 58 43.51 60.20 36.16
CA ASN A 58 43.05 61.51 35.68
C ASN A 58 44.12 62.32 34.93
N VAL A 59 45.30 61.73 34.70
CA VAL A 59 46.40 62.32 33.92
C VAL A 59 46.39 61.74 32.50
N SER A 60 46.33 62.60 31.47
CA SER A 60 46.31 62.16 30.07
C SER A 60 47.69 61.75 29.57
N ASN A 61 47.76 60.84 28.59
CA ASN A 61 49.02 60.30 28.05
C ASN A 61 49.92 59.68 29.14
N LEU A 62 49.32 58.94 30.08
CA LEU A 62 50.01 58.26 31.16
C LEU A 62 50.11 56.76 30.85
N SER A 63 51.31 56.17 31.01
CA SER A 63 51.47 54.71 30.93
C SER A 63 51.62 54.10 32.32
N ILE A 64 50.82 53.09 32.66
CA ILE A 64 50.93 52.32 33.90
C ILE A 64 51.21 50.87 33.52
N LEU A 65 52.36 50.34 33.91
CA LEU A 65 52.90 49.07 33.42
C LEU A 65 53.35 48.19 34.60
N SER A 66 53.04 46.90 34.58
CA SER A 66 53.77 45.92 35.41
C SER A 66 55.22 45.83 34.94
N TYR A 67 56.16 45.73 35.89
CA TYR A 67 57.58 45.56 35.62
C TYR A 67 57.90 44.21 34.94
N SER A 68 57.22 43.12 35.30
CA SER A 68 57.46 41.82 34.66
C SER A 68 56.69 41.67 33.34
N GLY A 69 55.60 42.42 33.17
CA GLY A 69 54.69 42.29 32.03
C GLY A 69 53.85 41.00 32.04
N ASN A 70 54.04 40.14 33.05
CA ASN A 70 53.28 38.92 33.25
C ASN A 70 52.19 39.18 34.32
N PRO A 71 50.89 39.12 33.95
CA PRO A 71 49.78 39.45 34.85
C PRO A 71 49.79 38.74 36.22
N GLU A 72 50.24 37.49 36.28
CA GLU A 72 50.24 36.71 37.53
C GLU A 72 51.16 37.30 38.62
N ASP A 73 52.19 38.08 38.25
CA ASP A 73 53.18 38.61 39.21
C ASP A 73 52.70 39.91 39.89
N THR A 74 51.82 40.68 39.25
CA THR A 74 51.40 42.02 39.73
C THR A 74 49.87 42.08 39.82
N THR A 75 49.35 41.82 41.02
CA THR A 75 47.90 41.80 41.27
C THR A 75 47.40 43.12 41.84
N VAL A 76 46.42 43.76 41.18
CA VAL A 76 45.67 44.91 41.71
C VAL A 76 44.33 44.40 42.23
N LYS A 77 44.18 44.35 43.55
CA LYS A 77 43.02 43.79 44.26
C LYS A 77 42.06 44.89 44.72
N TYR A 78 40.77 44.63 44.57
CA TYR A 78 39.71 45.53 45.03
C TYR A 78 39.74 45.81 46.54
N LEU A 79 39.72 47.11 46.90
CA LEU A 79 39.81 47.64 48.27
C LEU A 79 38.49 47.58 49.08
N GLY A 80 37.34 47.31 48.47
CA GLY A 80 36.07 47.16 49.20
C GLY A 80 35.20 48.42 49.36
N VAL A 81 35.60 49.57 48.82
CA VAL A 81 34.96 50.88 49.09
C VAL A 81 34.41 51.63 47.86
N LEU A 82 34.58 51.12 46.64
CA LEU A 82 34.21 51.79 45.37
C LEU A 82 33.70 50.78 44.33
N SER A 83 33.17 51.23 43.19
CA SER A 83 32.64 50.30 42.17
C SER A 83 33.69 49.65 41.25
N HIS A 84 34.99 49.91 41.42
CA HIS A 84 36.00 49.55 40.42
C HIS A 84 37.43 49.38 40.96
N ASN A 85 38.30 48.60 40.30
CA ASN A 85 39.74 48.59 40.60
C ASN A 85 40.44 49.82 40.00
N PHE A 86 40.29 50.06 38.69
CA PHE A 86 40.73 51.30 38.03
C PHE A 86 39.53 52.11 37.53
N LYS A 87 39.63 53.44 37.67
CA LYS A 87 38.75 54.41 36.99
C LYS A 87 39.59 55.33 36.12
N ILE A 88 39.35 55.31 34.81
CA ILE A 88 40.06 56.16 33.85
C ILE A 88 39.14 57.29 33.39
N SER A 89 39.58 58.53 33.57
CA SER A 89 38.86 59.76 33.20
C SER A 89 39.73 60.72 32.38
N ALA A 90 40.84 60.22 31.82
CA ALA A 90 41.76 60.95 30.98
C ALA A 90 42.10 60.15 29.71
N SER A 91 42.47 60.86 28.64
CA SER A 91 42.71 60.28 27.32
C SER A 91 44.14 59.78 27.15
N ASP A 92 44.35 58.90 26.17
CA ASP A 92 45.65 58.37 25.74
C ASP A 92 46.40 57.61 26.87
N VAL A 93 45.66 57.07 27.85
CA VAL A 93 46.18 56.27 28.97
C VAL A 93 46.49 54.84 28.53
N THR A 94 47.61 54.27 28.96
CA THR A 94 47.93 52.84 28.80
C THR A 94 47.93 52.12 30.15
N ILE A 95 47.29 50.94 30.24
CA ILE A 95 47.40 50.01 31.38
C ILE A 95 47.79 48.63 30.87
N SER A 96 48.90 48.06 31.36
CA SER A 96 49.43 46.80 30.82
C SER A 96 50.13 45.88 31.82
N GLY A 97 49.91 44.57 31.69
CA GLY A 97 50.62 43.51 32.43
C GLY A 97 50.11 43.21 33.84
N PHE A 98 48.87 43.59 34.20
CA PHE A 98 48.32 43.38 35.55
C PHE A 98 47.30 42.24 35.63
N ASN A 99 47.25 41.53 36.76
CA ASN A 99 46.06 40.77 37.19
C ASN A 99 45.14 41.69 38.01
N ILE A 100 43.98 42.02 37.47
CA ILE A 100 42.99 42.91 38.06
C ILE A 100 41.90 42.05 38.70
N ALA A 101 41.93 41.92 40.02
CA ALA A 101 41.16 40.93 40.76
C ALA A 101 40.19 41.57 41.77
N GLY A 102 38.99 41.00 41.92
CA GLY A 102 38.04 41.43 42.94
C GLY A 102 36.64 40.88 42.71
N SER A 103 35.97 40.43 43.77
CA SER A 103 34.62 39.86 43.67
C SER A 103 33.55 40.96 43.61
N TYR A 104 32.82 41.02 42.49
CA TYR A 104 31.73 41.97 42.13
C TYR A 104 32.04 43.40 41.59
N PRO A 105 33.17 44.10 41.79
CA PRO A 105 33.39 45.42 41.20
C PRO A 105 33.73 45.32 39.71
N THR A 106 33.66 46.45 39.00
CA THR A 106 34.20 46.54 37.63
C THR A 106 35.73 46.52 37.65
N GLY A 107 36.40 45.72 36.81
CA GLY A 107 37.87 45.70 36.77
C GLY A 107 38.45 47.06 36.35
N ILE A 108 38.15 47.49 35.14
CA ILE A 108 38.45 48.85 34.66
C ILE A 108 37.15 49.52 34.21
N TYR A 109 36.81 50.65 34.82
CA TYR A 109 35.75 51.55 34.36
C TYR A 109 36.37 52.77 33.69
N MET A 110 35.92 53.12 32.48
CA MET A 110 36.36 54.34 31.80
C MET A 110 35.20 55.10 31.16
N SER A 111 35.23 56.44 31.26
CA SER A 111 34.08 57.27 30.90
C SER A 111 34.50 58.62 30.32
N GLY A 112 33.97 58.97 29.15
CA GLY A 112 34.23 60.24 28.47
C GLY A 112 35.66 60.41 27.94
N VAL A 113 36.36 59.32 27.63
CA VAL A 113 37.80 59.32 27.26
C VAL A 113 38.03 58.98 25.80
N SER A 114 39.25 59.21 25.32
CA SER A 114 39.68 58.77 23.98
C SER A 114 41.07 58.13 24.00
N GLY A 115 41.35 57.22 23.07
CA GLY A 115 42.72 56.69 22.85
C GLY A 115 43.28 55.77 23.95
N VAL A 116 42.47 55.33 24.91
CA VAL A 116 42.92 54.48 26.02
C VAL A 116 43.30 53.07 25.52
N ASN A 117 44.42 52.53 26.00
CA ASN A 117 44.96 51.23 25.61
C ASN A 117 45.10 50.29 26.82
N ILE A 118 44.27 49.25 26.86
CA ILE A 118 44.28 48.20 27.88
C ILE A 118 44.89 46.95 27.23
N ASN A 119 46.14 46.64 27.56
CA ASN A 119 46.91 45.63 26.84
C ASN A 119 47.47 44.52 27.75
N GLY A 120 47.23 43.25 27.44
CA GLY A 120 47.91 42.15 28.13
C GLY A 120 47.61 42.07 29.63
N ASN A 121 46.38 42.37 30.04
CA ASN A 121 45.94 42.27 31.44
C ASN A 121 45.06 41.04 31.65
N ARG A 122 45.07 40.51 32.87
CA ARG A 122 44.19 39.42 33.31
C ARG A 122 43.11 39.97 34.25
N PHE A 123 41.90 39.46 34.14
CA PHE A 123 40.75 39.86 34.96
C PHE A 123 40.16 38.62 35.65
N SER A 124 39.91 38.72 36.95
CA SER A 124 39.45 37.59 37.76
C SER A 124 38.42 37.97 38.84
N GLY A 125 37.24 37.34 38.77
CA GLY A 125 36.15 37.47 39.76
C GLY A 125 35.30 38.74 39.67
N ASN A 126 35.62 39.64 38.73
CA ASN A 126 34.97 40.95 38.58
C ASN A 126 33.46 40.82 38.29
N GLY A 127 32.69 41.87 38.59
CA GLY A 127 31.32 41.99 38.10
C GLY A 127 31.31 42.17 36.58
N CYS A 128 31.87 43.28 36.11
CA CYS A 128 32.24 43.46 34.71
C CYS A 128 33.76 43.62 34.60
N SER A 129 34.45 42.96 33.68
CA SER A 129 35.92 43.07 33.63
C SER A 129 36.38 44.41 33.07
N VAL A 130 35.84 44.87 31.93
CA VAL A 130 36.06 46.23 31.43
C VAL A 130 34.75 46.86 30.99
N GLN A 131 34.44 48.05 31.53
CA GLN A 131 33.32 48.88 31.10
C GLN A 131 33.82 50.19 30.49
N ILE A 132 33.39 50.47 29.27
CA ILE A 132 33.70 51.69 28.52
C ILE A 132 32.40 52.45 28.27
N GLN A 133 32.32 53.72 28.68
CA GLN A 133 31.13 54.55 28.52
C GLN A 133 31.45 55.87 27.82
N GLY A 134 30.65 56.28 26.82
CA GLY A 134 30.76 57.61 26.22
C GLY A 134 32.14 57.94 25.62
N SER A 135 32.89 56.93 25.16
CA SER A 135 34.32 57.03 24.85
C SER A 135 34.62 56.66 23.40
N SER A 136 35.85 56.90 22.94
CA SER A 136 36.21 56.63 21.53
C SER A 136 37.65 56.17 21.32
N ARG A 137 37.94 55.45 20.23
CA ARG A 137 39.32 55.05 19.87
C ARG A 137 40.03 54.25 20.96
N CYS A 138 39.27 53.58 21.84
CA CYS A 138 39.81 52.77 22.93
C CYS A 138 40.19 51.38 22.41
N ARG A 139 41.26 50.81 22.95
CA ARG A 139 41.86 49.55 22.51
C ARG A 139 41.93 48.58 23.68
N LEU A 140 41.33 47.39 23.54
CA LEU A 140 41.46 46.26 24.46
C LEU A 140 42.21 45.18 23.69
N LEU A 141 43.47 44.96 24.02
CA LEU A 141 44.39 44.09 23.28
C LEU A 141 44.90 42.95 24.16
N ASN A 142 44.82 41.70 23.68
CA ASN A 142 45.46 40.54 24.33
C ASN A 142 45.10 40.35 25.82
N ASN A 143 43.91 40.78 26.26
CA ASN A 143 43.50 40.64 27.66
C ASN A 143 42.79 39.30 27.90
N THR A 144 42.92 38.77 29.10
CA THR A 144 42.30 37.50 29.51
C THR A 144 41.28 37.73 30.61
N VAL A 145 39.99 37.53 30.33
CA VAL A 145 38.92 37.52 31.33
C VAL A 145 38.61 36.09 31.74
N THR A 146 38.56 35.82 33.04
CA THR A 146 38.08 34.56 33.60
C THR A 146 37.16 34.80 34.79
N ASN A 147 36.02 34.10 34.83
CA ASN A 147 35.07 34.12 35.95
C ASN A 147 34.51 35.53 36.21
N SER A 148 33.82 36.12 35.22
CA SER A 148 33.13 37.41 35.35
C SER A 148 31.67 37.18 35.74
N ALA A 149 31.20 37.82 36.81
CA ALA A 149 29.87 37.61 37.38
C ALA A 149 28.72 38.29 36.59
N ASP A 150 29.05 39.07 35.55
CA ASP A 150 28.09 39.66 34.61
C ASP A 150 28.67 39.67 33.18
N LYS A 151 29.48 40.69 32.84
CA LYS A 151 29.96 40.94 31.47
C LYS A 151 31.48 40.84 31.38
N GLY A 152 32.01 40.20 30.35
CA GLY A 152 33.45 40.27 30.07
C GLY A 152 33.84 41.70 29.71
N PHE A 153 33.49 42.14 28.49
CA PHE A 153 33.65 43.53 28.06
C PHE A 153 32.31 44.18 27.75
N TYR A 154 32.09 45.38 28.28
CA TYR A 154 30.87 46.15 28.07
C TYR A 154 31.20 47.54 27.49
N ILE A 155 30.79 47.76 26.24
CA ILE A 155 31.04 48.97 25.47
C ILE A 155 29.72 49.72 25.30
N GLN A 156 29.56 50.86 25.97
CA GLN A 156 28.32 51.61 26.05
C GLN A 156 28.47 53.00 25.44
N THR A 157 27.56 53.39 24.56
CA THR A 157 27.49 54.71 23.89
C THR A 157 28.87 55.21 23.41
N SER A 158 29.67 54.33 22.84
CA SER A 158 31.08 54.55 22.49
C SER A 158 31.34 54.25 21.01
N SER A 159 32.47 54.62 20.44
CA SER A 159 32.71 54.37 19.00
C SER A 159 34.18 54.21 18.62
N ASN A 160 34.44 53.58 17.47
CA ASN A 160 35.81 53.41 16.96
C ASN A 160 36.71 52.61 17.93
N CYS A 161 36.13 51.72 18.74
CA CYS A 161 36.87 50.90 19.70
C CYS A 161 37.37 49.60 19.05
N THR A 162 38.57 49.17 19.40
CA THR A 162 39.18 47.91 18.93
C THR A 162 39.32 46.93 20.08
N LEU A 163 38.71 45.75 19.96
CA LEU A 163 38.91 44.62 20.85
C LEU A 163 39.65 43.55 20.03
N ALA A 164 40.94 43.33 20.27
CA ALA A 164 41.73 42.39 19.48
C ALA A 164 42.53 41.38 20.30
N GLY A 165 42.54 40.11 19.88
CA GLY A 165 43.33 39.04 20.50
C GLY A 165 42.94 38.69 21.94
N ASN A 166 41.78 39.13 22.43
CA ASN A 166 41.38 38.90 23.82
C ASN A 166 40.79 37.49 24.01
N THR A 167 40.98 36.92 25.20
CA THR A 167 40.31 35.70 25.64
C THR A 167 39.29 36.05 26.71
N VAL A 168 38.01 35.69 26.53
CA VAL A 168 36.94 35.92 27.50
C VAL A 168 36.28 34.60 27.84
N SER A 169 36.35 34.18 29.10
CA SER A 169 35.74 32.91 29.51
C SER A 169 35.06 32.91 30.88
N ASN A 170 34.10 32.00 31.02
CA ASN A 170 33.29 31.79 32.22
C ASN A 170 32.59 33.10 32.65
N THR A 171 31.65 33.59 31.84
CA THR A 171 30.91 34.83 32.12
C THR A 171 29.42 34.57 32.32
N SER A 172 28.84 35.11 33.40
CA SER A 172 27.46 34.79 33.81
C SER A 172 26.34 35.53 33.04
N SER A 173 26.66 36.43 32.10
CA SER A 173 25.65 37.10 31.26
C SER A 173 26.09 37.31 29.81
N TYR A 174 27.20 38.03 29.54
CA TYR A 174 27.67 38.24 28.17
C TYR A 174 29.20 38.21 28.09
N GLY A 175 29.74 37.61 27.03
CA GLY A 175 31.19 37.67 26.76
C GLY A 175 31.59 39.09 26.38
N ILE A 176 31.05 39.60 25.27
CA ILE A 176 31.24 40.98 24.81
C ILE A 176 29.88 41.60 24.50
N TYR A 177 29.57 42.76 25.08
CA TYR A 177 28.32 43.49 24.86
C TYR A 177 28.58 44.93 24.37
N LEU A 178 28.04 45.27 23.20
CA LEU A 178 28.03 46.61 22.63
C LEU A 178 26.61 47.19 22.70
N LEU A 179 26.42 48.25 23.50
CA LEU A 179 25.18 49.01 23.62
C LEU A 179 25.35 50.38 22.97
N SER A 180 24.56 50.67 21.94
CA SER A 180 24.56 51.93 21.18
C SER A 180 25.97 52.37 20.75
N SER A 181 26.81 51.42 20.30
CA SER A 181 28.25 51.62 20.12
C SER A 181 28.76 51.17 18.75
N GLY A 182 28.57 52.01 17.73
CA GLY A 182 28.93 51.68 16.34
C GLY A 182 30.40 51.93 15.95
N ASN A 183 30.78 51.47 14.76
CA ASN A 183 32.14 51.57 14.20
C ASN A 183 33.22 50.85 15.04
N CYS A 184 32.87 49.78 15.75
CA CYS A 184 33.83 49.01 16.56
C CYS A 184 34.42 47.82 15.77
N THR A 185 35.61 47.38 16.15
CA THR A 185 36.29 46.22 15.56
C THR A 185 36.53 45.15 16.63
N LEU A 186 36.07 43.93 16.39
CA LEU A 186 36.40 42.73 17.17
C LEU A 186 37.24 41.79 16.28
N ASP A 187 38.52 41.64 16.59
CA ASP A 187 39.50 40.95 15.74
C ASP A 187 40.23 39.83 16.50
N GLY A 188 40.10 38.57 16.06
CA GLY A 188 40.84 37.44 16.63
C GLY A 188 40.56 37.16 18.12
N ASN A 189 39.37 37.49 18.64
CA ASN A 189 39.03 37.22 20.04
C ASN A 189 38.51 35.78 20.22
N THR A 190 38.78 35.17 21.38
CA THR A 190 38.23 33.88 21.79
C THR A 190 37.25 34.09 22.94
N ILE A 191 35.99 33.70 22.79
CA ILE A 191 34.93 33.84 23.77
C ILE A 191 34.36 32.45 24.07
N SER A 192 34.34 32.01 25.34
CA SER A 192 33.78 30.69 25.68
C SER A 192 33.15 30.56 27.06
N ASN A 193 32.29 29.54 27.23
CA ASN A 193 31.59 29.25 28.49
C ASN A 193 30.80 30.47 28.99
N VAL A 194 29.86 30.94 28.18
CA VAL A 194 29.06 32.15 28.45
C VAL A 194 27.62 31.76 28.73
N SER A 195 27.11 32.08 29.92
CA SER A 195 25.69 31.87 30.27
C SER A 195 24.85 33.06 29.81
N GLY A 196 24.74 33.24 28.50
CA GLY A 196 23.91 34.24 27.83
C GLY A 196 24.30 34.35 26.37
N ASN A 197 24.63 35.55 25.86
CA ASN A 197 25.09 35.67 24.46
C ASN A 197 26.62 35.87 24.42
N GLY A 198 27.32 35.15 23.53
CA GLY A 198 28.77 35.22 23.39
C GLY A 198 29.23 36.63 23.02
N VAL A 199 28.70 37.14 21.91
CA VAL A 199 28.81 38.54 21.49
C VAL A 199 27.43 39.11 21.21
N TYR A 200 27.10 40.25 21.83
CA TYR A 200 25.81 40.91 21.66
C TYR A 200 25.96 42.38 21.26
N LEU A 201 25.24 42.79 20.22
CA LEU A 201 25.12 44.16 19.74
C LEU A 201 23.67 44.61 19.87
N TYR A 202 23.45 45.74 20.53
CA TYR A 202 22.15 46.41 20.60
C TYR A 202 22.32 47.85 20.08
N ASN A 203 21.58 48.24 19.04
CA ASN A 203 21.67 49.57 18.41
C ASN A 203 23.10 49.98 17.95
N SER A 204 23.94 49.03 17.53
CA SER A 204 25.40 49.17 17.40
C SER A 204 25.92 48.87 15.99
N GLY A 205 25.35 49.51 14.96
CA GLY A 205 25.70 49.25 13.55
C GLY A 205 27.11 49.66 13.11
N ASN A 206 27.48 49.26 11.89
CA ASN A 206 28.80 49.50 11.26
C ASN A 206 29.99 48.87 12.01
N CYS A 207 29.81 47.75 12.71
CA CYS A 207 30.89 47.04 13.40
C CYS A 207 31.49 45.92 12.55
N ASN A 208 32.79 45.63 12.71
CA ASN A 208 33.49 44.55 12.03
C ASN A 208 33.95 43.46 13.01
N PHE A 209 33.72 42.19 12.66
CA PHE A 209 34.04 40.99 13.44
C PHE A 209 34.87 40.08 12.55
N THR A 210 36.17 39.99 12.79
CA THR A 210 37.08 39.21 11.96
C THR A 210 37.77 38.12 12.78
N GLY A 211 37.71 36.87 12.33
CA GLY A 211 38.50 35.77 12.91
C GLY A 211 38.21 35.45 14.38
N ASN A 212 37.03 35.78 14.91
CA ASN A 212 36.70 35.50 16.32
C ASN A 212 36.20 34.05 16.48
N THR A 213 36.53 33.43 17.60
CA THR A 213 36.03 32.11 18.00
C THR A 213 35.05 32.28 19.16
N VAL A 214 33.84 31.75 19.04
CA VAL A 214 32.78 31.80 20.05
C VAL A 214 32.28 30.38 20.30
N SER A 215 32.40 29.84 21.52
CA SER A 215 31.92 28.47 21.79
C SER A 215 31.38 28.21 23.20
N ASN A 216 30.60 27.15 23.38
CA ASN A 216 30.00 26.75 24.65
C ASN A 216 29.16 27.90 25.24
N ILE A 217 28.10 28.28 24.53
CA ILE A 217 27.24 29.42 24.86
C ILE A 217 25.88 28.90 25.32
N THR A 218 25.58 29.09 26.59
CA THR A 218 24.38 28.54 27.23
C THR A 218 23.32 29.59 27.55
N GLY A 219 22.06 29.19 27.60
CA GLY A 219 20.95 30.06 27.99
C GLY A 219 21.13 30.66 29.40
N ASN A 220 20.68 31.91 29.58
CA ASN A 220 20.69 32.57 30.89
C ASN A 220 19.34 32.37 31.60
N THR A 221 19.37 31.86 32.84
CA THR A 221 18.16 31.60 33.63
C THR A 221 17.50 32.84 34.25
N TYR A 222 18.14 34.02 34.16
CA TYR A 222 17.64 35.30 34.67
C TYR A 222 17.04 36.22 33.59
N VAL A 223 17.13 35.83 32.32
CA VAL A 223 16.48 36.48 31.18
C VAL A 223 15.43 35.51 30.63
N SER A 224 14.44 35.99 29.87
CA SER A 224 13.60 35.09 29.06
C SER A 224 14.50 34.18 28.23
N THR A 225 14.26 32.86 28.28
CA THR A 225 15.11 31.86 27.62
C THR A 225 15.24 32.10 26.12
N TYR A 226 14.22 32.70 25.51
CA TYR A 226 14.17 33.13 24.11
C TYR A 226 15.18 34.24 23.73
N ASP A 227 15.80 34.96 24.66
CA ASP A 227 16.66 36.13 24.38
C ASP A 227 18.16 35.90 24.66
N SER A 228 18.53 34.67 25.01
CA SER A 228 19.89 34.28 25.40
C SER A 228 20.37 32.99 24.71
N GLY A 229 21.60 32.55 24.94
CA GLY A 229 22.18 31.33 24.34
C GLY A 229 22.74 31.48 22.92
N ARG A 230 22.76 32.69 22.35
CA ARG A 230 23.21 32.94 20.96
C ARG A 230 24.72 33.18 20.88
N GLY A 231 25.36 32.64 19.86
CA GLY A 231 26.79 32.86 19.61
C GLY A 231 27.11 34.34 19.35
N ILE A 232 26.62 34.87 18.22
CA ILE A 232 26.74 36.28 17.85
C ILE A 232 25.34 36.84 17.55
N HIS A 233 24.89 37.84 18.31
CA HIS A 233 23.56 38.44 18.15
C HIS A 233 23.67 39.93 17.83
N LEU A 234 23.07 40.35 16.71
CA LEU A 234 22.92 41.74 16.30
C LEU A 234 21.43 42.11 16.36
N TYR A 235 21.08 43.03 17.27
CA TYR A 235 19.74 43.59 17.41
C TYR A 235 19.75 45.07 16.99
N ASN A 236 18.95 45.43 15.98
CA ASN A 236 18.87 46.77 15.38
C ASN A 236 20.27 47.37 15.07
N SER A 237 21.16 46.54 14.53
CA SER A 237 22.61 46.79 14.40
C SER A 237 23.10 46.52 12.98
N GLY A 238 22.44 47.13 12.00
CA GLY A 238 22.73 46.96 10.58
C GLY A 238 24.13 47.43 10.11
N SER A 239 24.44 47.12 8.85
CA SER A 239 25.71 47.45 8.18
C SER A 239 26.97 46.87 8.85
N CYS A 240 26.84 45.77 9.60
CA CYS A 240 27.99 45.09 10.21
C CYS A 240 28.63 44.07 9.25
N THR A 241 29.92 43.78 9.46
CA THR A 241 30.67 42.76 8.70
C THR A 241 31.17 41.67 9.65
N LEU A 242 30.78 40.42 9.42
CA LEU A 242 31.21 39.24 10.15
C LEU A 242 31.99 38.35 9.18
N ALA A 243 33.32 38.35 9.26
CA ALA A 243 34.21 37.66 8.34
C ALA A 243 35.07 36.59 9.04
N GLY A 244 35.00 35.34 8.59
CA GLY A 244 35.91 34.28 9.04
C GLY A 244 35.80 33.91 10.52
N ASN A 245 34.63 34.12 11.15
CA ASN A 245 34.42 33.77 12.56
C ASN A 245 34.02 32.30 12.70
N THR A 246 34.38 31.68 13.82
CA THR A 246 33.97 30.33 14.19
C THR A 246 32.98 30.40 15.35
N VAL A 247 31.81 29.79 15.21
CA VAL A 247 30.79 29.69 16.26
C VAL A 247 30.42 28.22 16.48
N SER A 248 30.49 27.72 17.71
CA SER A 248 30.09 26.34 18.02
C SER A 248 29.37 26.17 19.36
N ASP A 249 28.69 25.05 19.55
CA ASP A 249 28.12 24.62 20.83
C ASP A 249 27.21 25.69 21.47
N THR A 250 26.11 26.05 20.80
CA THR A 250 25.18 27.11 21.24
C THR A 250 23.79 26.58 21.56
N ASP A 251 23.28 26.92 22.75
CA ASP A 251 21.90 26.62 23.20
C ASP A 251 20.82 27.32 22.35
N HIS A 252 21.19 28.29 21.52
CA HIS A 252 20.31 28.97 20.57
C HIS A 252 20.99 29.14 19.20
N TYR A 253 20.68 30.23 18.48
CA TYR A 253 21.22 30.50 17.15
C TYR A 253 22.75 30.69 17.17
N GLY A 254 23.44 30.21 16.14
CA GLY A 254 24.86 30.50 15.95
C GLY A 254 25.10 32.00 15.71
N ILE A 255 24.51 32.53 14.63
CA ILE A 255 24.51 33.97 14.31
C ILE A 255 23.06 34.44 14.11
N HIS A 256 22.66 35.52 14.79
CA HIS A 256 21.32 36.10 14.70
C HIS A 256 21.37 37.56 14.25
N LEU A 257 20.70 37.87 13.14
CA LEU A 257 20.41 39.22 12.68
C LEU A 257 18.94 39.52 12.97
N ASP A 258 18.66 40.31 14.00
CA ASP A 258 17.33 40.84 14.31
C ASP A 258 17.28 42.32 13.92
N SER A 259 16.38 42.67 13.01
CA SER A 259 16.15 44.05 12.58
C SER A 259 17.44 44.75 12.11
N SER A 260 18.40 43.99 11.58
CA SER A 260 19.81 44.36 11.37
C SER A 260 20.20 44.26 9.90
N SER A 261 19.52 45.05 9.06
CA SER A 261 19.67 45.07 7.60
C SER A 261 21.09 45.40 7.09
N ASN A 262 21.37 45.00 5.85
CA ASN A 262 22.61 45.29 5.10
C ASN A 262 23.90 44.75 5.76
N CYS A 263 23.82 43.65 6.52
CA CYS A 263 25.02 43.01 7.09
C CYS A 263 25.71 42.10 6.07
N ILE A 264 27.02 41.89 6.24
CA ILE A 264 27.84 41.00 5.39
C ILE A 264 28.41 39.90 6.28
N LEU A 265 27.97 38.66 6.08
CA LEU A 265 28.44 37.46 6.77
C LEU A 265 29.22 36.64 5.73
N THR A 266 30.56 36.66 5.79
CA THR A 266 31.43 35.96 4.83
C THR A 266 32.35 34.94 5.47
N ALA A 267 32.45 33.75 4.88
CA ALA A 267 33.37 32.69 5.26
C ALA A 267 33.35 32.29 6.76
N ASN A 268 32.22 32.45 7.45
CA ASN A 268 32.07 32.01 8.83
C ASN A 268 31.84 30.50 8.89
N ALA A 269 32.32 29.85 9.95
CA ALA A 269 32.09 28.44 10.25
C ALA A 269 31.17 28.34 11.48
N ILE A 270 30.00 27.73 11.33
CA ILE A 270 29.02 27.55 12.40
C ILE A 270 28.78 26.05 12.57
N SER A 271 28.84 25.53 13.80
CA SER A 271 28.48 24.13 14.06
C SER A 271 27.75 23.92 15.37
N ASP A 272 27.04 22.80 15.49
CA ASP A 272 26.52 22.26 16.76
C ASP A 272 25.63 23.29 17.49
N THR A 273 24.61 23.79 16.77
CA THR A 273 23.65 24.79 17.25
C THR A 273 22.30 24.14 17.52
N TYR A 274 21.69 24.40 18.68
CA TYR A 274 20.40 23.80 19.04
C TYR A 274 19.22 24.35 18.22
N TYR A 275 19.37 25.56 17.69
CA TYR A 275 18.48 26.19 16.72
C TYR A 275 19.25 26.45 15.41
N GLU A 276 18.80 27.38 14.58
CA GLU A 276 19.42 27.66 13.28
C GLU A 276 20.87 28.15 13.37
N GLY A 277 21.68 27.77 12.37
CA GLY A 277 23.08 28.20 12.27
C GLY A 277 23.20 29.70 12.01
N ILE A 278 22.47 30.21 11.01
CA ILE A 278 22.31 31.65 10.76
C ILE A 278 20.82 31.99 10.62
N CYS A 279 20.31 32.83 11.52
CA CYS A 279 18.92 33.31 11.52
C CYS A 279 18.88 34.80 11.14
N VAL A 280 18.09 35.14 10.11
CA VAL A 280 17.97 36.47 9.50
C VAL A 280 16.51 36.93 9.58
N TYR A 281 16.19 37.62 10.67
CA TYR A 281 14.85 38.06 11.03
C TYR A 281 14.68 39.57 10.78
N GLN A 282 13.71 39.95 9.94
CA GLN A 282 13.40 41.35 9.59
C GLN A 282 14.63 42.17 9.14
N SER A 283 15.59 41.52 8.45
CA SER A 283 16.97 41.99 8.24
C SER A 283 17.38 42.08 6.77
N ASN A 284 16.56 42.82 6.00
CA ASN A 284 16.67 43.02 4.55
C ASN A 284 18.09 43.36 4.02
N GLY A 285 18.36 43.00 2.77
CA GLY A 285 19.55 43.46 2.02
C GLY A 285 20.89 42.88 2.50
N SER A 286 20.87 41.83 3.31
CA SER A 286 22.08 41.23 3.88
C SER A 286 22.74 40.24 2.90
N THR A 287 24.07 40.13 2.95
CA THR A 287 24.86 39.19 2.13
C THR A 287 25.46 38.10 3.01
N LEU A 288 25.12 36.84 2.71
CA LEU A 288 25.64 35.64 3.35
C LEU A 288 26.47 34.88 2.30
N ASP A 289 27.80 35.00 2.34
CA ASP A 289 28.71 34.49 1.32
C ASP A 289 29.69 33.44 1.87
N SER A 290 29.84 32.31 1.19
CA SER A 290 30.87 31.30 1.49
C SER A 290 30.87 30.73 2.92
N ASN A 291 29.77 30.83 3.67
CA ASN A 291 29.70 30.32 5.05
C ASN A 291 29.58 28.79 5.06
N THR A 292 30.16 28.12 6.06
CA THR A 292 29.99 26.67 6.30
C THR A 292 29.16 26.46 7.56
N ILE A 293 28.12 25.62 7.48
CA ILE A 293 27.19 25.35 8.59
C ILE A 293 26.98 23.83 8.72
N SER A 294 26.98 23.31 9.94
CA SER A 294 26.73 21.88 10.20
C SER A 294 26.10 21.58 11.56
N ASN A 295 25.32 20.50 11.70
CA ASN A 295 24.68 20.12 12.97
C ASN A 295 23.84 21.27 13.57
N ALA A 296 22.94 21.84 12.76
CA ALA A 296 22.02 22.90 13.14
C ALA A 296 20.56 22.43 12.93
N THR A 297 19.57 23.09 13.56
CA THR A 297 18.16 22.79 13.24
C THR A 297 17.87 23.15 11.78
N ASP A 298 17.97 24.45 11.46
CA ASP A 298 18.10 24.90 10.07
C ASP A 298 19.52 25.41 9.81
N GLY A 299 20.02 25.26 8.57
CA GLY A 299 21.29 25.86 8.18
C GLY A 299 21.20 27.40 8.15
N ILE A 300 20.37 27.93 7.26
CA ILE A 300 20.08 29.37 7.13
C ILE A 300 18.57 29.60 7.10
N TYR A 301 18.07 30.47 7.97
CA TYR A 301 16.65 30.80 8.08
C TYR A 301 16.40 32.30 7.82
N LEU A 302 15.54 32.61 6.84
CA LEU A 302 15.14 33.96 6.46
C LEU A 302 13.64 34.17 6.71
N TYR A 303 13.30 35.18 7.51
CA TYR A 303 11.94 35.48 7.92
C TYR A 303 11.66 36.98 7.84
N TYR A 304 10.75 37.40 6.95
CA TYR A 304 10.50 38.80 6.59
C TYR A 304 11.77 39.58 6.17
N SER A 305 12.69 38.92 5.45
CA SER A 305 14.05 39.42 5.18
C SER A 305 14.37 39.49 3.68
N GLY A 306 13.67 40.38 2.97
CA GLY A 306 13.78 40.53 1.52
C GLY A 306 15.09 41.15 1.01
N GLY A 307 15.41 40.89 -0.26
CA GLY A 307 16.56 41.45 -0.96
C GLY A 307 17.93 40.92 -0.51
N CYS A 308 17.96 39.80 0.20
CA CYS A 308 19.21 39.18 0.67
C CYS A 308 19.92 38.38 -0.43
N ASN A 309 21.25 38.26 -0.32
CA ASN A 309 22.09 37.50 -1.25
C ASN A 309 22.82 36.37 -0.51
N LEU A 310 22.45 35.12 -0.79
CA LEU A 310 23.02 33.90 -0.22
C LEU A 310 23.85 33.20 -1.30
N ALA A 311 25.18 33.33 -1.23
CA ALA A 311 26.09 32.85 -2.28
C ALA A 311 27.13 31.85 -1.73
N GLY A 312 27.33 30.72 -2.41
CA GLY A 312 28.43 29.79 -2.13
C GLY A 312 28.45 29.17 -0.73
N ASN A 313 27.34 29.22 0.02
CA ASN A 313 27.29 28.65 1.37
C ASN A 313 27.22 27.13 1.29
N ARG A 314 27.87 26.44 2.24
CA ARG A 314 27.92 24.98 2.32
C ARG A 314 27.29 24.51 3.62
N ILE A 315 26.22 23.74 3.52
CA ILE A 315 25.34 23.35 4.62
C ILE A 315 25.24 21.82 4.62
N LEU A 316 25.43 21.18 5.77
CA LEU A 316 25.45 19.73 5.89
C LEU A 316 24.89 19.26 7.24
N ASP A 317 24.31 18.06 7.30
CA ASP A 317 23.81 17.44 8.52
C ASP A 317 22.89 18.38 9.36
N THR A 318 21.76 18.83 8.78
CA THR A 318 20.74 19.63 9.52
C THR A 318 19.59 18.75 10.02
N TYR A 319 18.86 19.21 11.03
CA TYR A 319 17.72 18.46 11.61
C TYR A 319 16.39 18.72 10.89
N ASP A 320 16.22 19.83 10.16
CA ASP A 320 15.02 20.12 9.35
C ASP A 320 15.40 20.73 7.98
N ASP A 321 15.66 22.05 7.90
CA ASP A 321 15.94 22.74 6.63
C ASP A 321 17.44 23.03 6.39
N GLY A 322 17.90 22.92 5.13
CA GLY A 322 19.19 23.46 4.71
C GLY A 322 19.14 24.98 4.62
N ILE A 323 18.26 25.51 3.76
CA ILE A 323 17.89 26.93 3.73
C ILE A 323 16.36 27.04 3.70
N TYR A 324 15.79 27.74 4.68
CA TYR A 324 14.36 28.05 4.73
C TYR A 324 14.13 29.56 4.55
N MET A 325 13.20 29.91 3.66
CA MET A 325 12.72 31.28 3.42
C MET A 325 11.20 31.37 3.59
N TYR A 326 10.77 32.34 4.40
CA TYR A 326 9.37 32.70 4.60
C TYR A 326 9.19 34.23 4.44
N GLU A 327 8.23 34.65 3.61
CA GLU A 327 7.89 36.07 3.33
C GLU A 327 9.13 36.95 3.07
N SER A 328 10.08 36.44 2.28
CA SER A 328 11.41 37.02 2.08
C SER A 328 11.72 37.29 0.60
N ASP A 329 10.98 38.23 0.03
CA ASP A 329 10.97 38.54 -1.42
C ASP A 329 12.32 39.01 -1.99
N SER A 330 12.47 38.90 -3.31
CA SER A 330 13.57 39.46 -4.10
C SER A 330 14.98 38.99 -3.67
N CYS A 331 15.08 37.85 -2.99
CA CYS A 331 16.36 37.28 -2.57
C CYS A 331 17.06 36.54 -3.72
N THR A 332 18.40 36.50 -3.68
CA THR A 332 19.23 35.74 -4.62
C THR A 332 19.95 34.61 -3.88
N LEU A 333 19.73 33.37 -4.30
CA LEU A 333 20.39 32.17 -3.81
C LEU A 333 21.25 31.62 -4.95
N SER A 334 22.58 31.67 -4.82
CA SER A 334 23.49 31.26 -5.91
C SER A 334 24.62 30.34 -5.48
N GLY A 335 24.77 29.20 -6.16
CA GLY A 335 25.90 28.27 -5.94
C GLY A 335 26.01 27.71 -4.53
N ASN A 336 24.92 27.65 -3.75
CA ASN A 336 24.95 27.03 -2.42
C ASN A 336 24.96 25.50 -2.55
N GLU A 337 25.71 24.83 -1.68
CA GLU A 337 25.85 23.38 -1.61
C GLU A 337 25.19 22.87 -0.33
N ILE A 338 24.19 21.98 -0.46
CA ILE A 338 23.41 21.46 0.66
C ILE A 338 23.40 19.94 0.59
N SER A 339 23.77 19.27 1.68
CA SER A 339 23.66 17.81 1.76
C SER A 339 23.13 17.31 3.10
N ASP A 340 22.56 16.10 3.09
CA ASP A 340 22.23 15.36 4.32
C ASP A 340 21.31 16.19 5.25
N SER A 341 20.29 16.82 4.64
CA SER A 341 19.30 17.72 5.26
C SER A 341 17.90 17.25 4.86
N PRO A 342 16.93 17.02 5.77
CA PRO A 342 15.59 16.54 5.41
C PRO A 342 14.92 17.37 4.31
N TYR A 343 14.96 18.70 4.42
CA TYR A 343 14.66 19.64 3.35
C TYR A 343 15.95 20.36 2.94
N GLY A 344 16.23 20.45 1.63
CA GLY A 344 17.42 21.15 1.15
C GLY A 344 17.17 22.65 1.03
N LEU A 345 16.33 23.04 0.07
CA LEU A 345 15.82 24.39 -0.11
C LEU A 345 14.31 24.40 0.13
N TYR A 346 13.83 25.11 1.14
CA TYR A 346 12.40 25.33 1.38
C TYR A 346 12.09 26.82 1.25
N ILE A 347 11.16 27.15 0.36
CA ILE A 347 10.77 28.53 0.06
C ILE A 347 9.25 28.61 0.04
N THR A 348 8.68 29.51 0.85
CA THR A 348 7.24 29.73 0.89
C THR A 348 6.92 31.22 0.94
N SER A 349 5.85 31.61 0.24
CA SER A 349 5.36 32.99 0.18
C SER A 349 6.46 34.03 -0.10
N SER A 350 7.42 33.73 -0.98
CA SER A 350 8.62 34.56 -1.19
C SER A 350 8.81 34.88 -2.67
N ASP A 351 8.35 36.05 -3.08
CA ASP A 351 8.19 36.42 -4.49
C ASP A 351 9.47 36.96 -5.12
N TYR A 352 9.54 36.92 -6.45
CA TYR A 352 10.59 37.53 -7.30
C TYR A 352 12.02 37.10 -6.95
N CYS A 353 12.19 35.92 -6.35
CA CYS A 353 13.49 35.40 -5.95
C CYS A 353 14.27 34.84 -7.16
N THR A 354 15.60 34.72 -7.03
CA THR A 354 16.47 34.11 -8.06
C THR A 354 17.33 33.02 -7.46
N LEU A 355 17.04 31.78 -7.83
CA LEU A 355 17.79 30.58 -7.46
C LEU A 355 18.65 30.15 -8.65
N THR A 356 19.97 30.29 -8.56
CA THR A 356 20.88 29.92 -9.67
C THR A 356 22.04 29.03 -9.25
N GLY A 357 22.12 27.83 -9.82
CA GLY A 357 23.29 26.94 -9.65
C GLY A 357 23.41 26.31 -8.27
N ASN A 358 22.36 26.28 -7.45
CA ASN A 358 22.39 25.63 -6.14
C ASN A 358 22.38 24.11 -6.33
N MET A 359 23.12 23.39 -5.49
CA MET A 359 23.23 21.93 -5.52
C MET A 359 22.71 21.34 -4.21
N VAL A 360 21.73 20.44 -4.32
CA VAL A 360 21.17 19.70 -3.19
C VAL A 360 21.34 18.20 -3.43
N SER A 361 21.79 17.48 -2.39
CA SER A 361 21.98 16.02 -2.42
C SER A 361 21.58 15.37 -1.10
N ASN A 362 21.14 14.11 -1.12
CA ASN A 362 20.75 13.35 0.08
C ASN A 362 19.72 14.10 0.96
N ALA A 363 18.65 14.59 0.35
CA ALA A 363 17.55 15.28 1.04
C ALA A 363 16.21 14.61 0.76
N ASN A 364 15.28 14.55 1.72
CA ASN A 364 13.93 14.06 1.41
C ASN A 364 13.26 14.99 0.39
N TYR A 365 13.51 16.29 0.46
CA TYR A 365 13.00 17.30 -0.46
C TYR A 365 14.15 18.17 -0.95
N GLY A 366 14.59 17.98 -2.20
CA GLY A 366 15.72 18.73 -2.76
C GLY A 366 15.43 20.23 -2.82
N LEU A 367 14.35 20.60 -3.51
CA LEU A 367 13.82 21.96 -3.55
C LEU A 367 12.30 21.90 -3.40
N SER A 368 11.78 22.54 -2.35
CA SER A 368 10.35 22.63 -2.03
C SER A 368 9.91 24.09 -2.12
N MET A 369 8.92 24.41 -2.97
CA MET A 369 8.45 25.80 -3.18
C MET A 369 6.93 25.89 -3.16
N TYR A 370 6.39 26.89 -2.45
CA TYR A 370 4.95 27.11 -2.26
C TYR A 370 4.59 28.59 -2.42
N TYR A 371 3.40 28.87 -2.96
CA TYR A 371 2.75 30.19 -2.96
C TYR A 371 3.67 31.34 -3.39
N SER A 372 4.47 31.15 -4.43
CA SER A 372 5.56 32.07 -4.81
C SER A 372 5.44 32.50 -6.27
N THR A 373 5.54 33.81 -6.50
CA THR A 373 5.28 34.46 -7.79
C THR A 373 6.56 35.02 -8.41
N GLY A 374 6.73 34.90 -9.73
CA GLY A 374 7.79 35.58 -10.48
C GLY A 374 9.22 35.11 -10.18
N THR A 375 9.37 33.98 -9.49
CA THR A 375 10.66 33.43 -9.05
C THR A 375 11.37 32.67 -10.19
N VAL A 376 12.69 32.79 -10.25
CA VAL A 376 13.54 32.28 -11.34
C VAL A 376 14.45 31.16 -10.82
N LEU A 377 14.31 29.95 -11.36
CA LEU A 377 15.12 28.79 -11.04
C LEU A 377 15.98 28.43 -12.27
N ARG A 378 17.31 28.59 -12.17
CA ARG A 378 18.23 28.22 -13.26
C ARG A 378 19.43 27.38 -12.82
N ASN A 379 19.79 26.36 -13.59
CA ASN A 379 20.97 25.52 -13.35
C ASN A 379 21.02 24.82 -11.97
N ASN A 380 19.91 24.76 -11.22
CA ASN A 380 19.91 24.13 -9.90
C ASN A 380 19.83 22.61 -10.03
N THR A 381 20.45 21.87 -9.10
CA THR A 381 20.47 20.40 -9.10
C THR A 381 19.89 19.86 -7.79
N ALA A 382 19.04 18.82 -7.89
CA ALA A 382 18.54 18.05 -6.75
C ALA A 382 18.76 16.55 -7.01
N SER A 383 19.37 15.83 -6.08
CA SER A 383 19.81 14.45 -6.31
C SER A 383 19.79 13.54 -5.08
N SER A 384 19.71 12.22 -5.31
CA SER A 384 19.78 11.18 -4.27
C SER A 384 18.76 11.33 -3.14
N GLY A 385 17.59 11.92 -3.42
CA GLY A 385 16.54 12.22 -2.44
C GLY A 385 15.20 11.52 -2.68
N LYS A 386 14.19 11.81 -1.83
CA LYS A 386 12.81 11.36 -2.08
C LYS A 386 12.14 12.20 -3.18
N TYR A 387 12.16 13.51 -3.07
CA TYR A 387 11.72 14.44 -4.11
C TYR A 387 12.87 15.27 -4.63
N GLY A 388 12.94 15.45 -5.96
CA GLY A 388 13.84 16.41 -6.58
C GLY A 388 13.32 17.83 -6.37
N PHE A 389 12.45 18.30 -7.27
CA PHE A 389 11.72 19.57 -7.11
C PHE A 389 10.24 19.28 -6.80
N ARG A 390 9.72 19.94 -5.77
CA ARG A 390 8.34 19.85 -5.30
C ARG A 390 7.72 21.25 -5.24
N LEU A 391 6.89 21.56 -6.23
CA LEU A 391 6.42 22.91 -6.51
C LEU A 391 4.90 22.98 -6.40
N TYR A 392 4.40 23.96 -5.65
CA TYR A 392 2.98 24.22 -5.40
C TYR A 392 2.63 25.67 -5.65
N ASP A 393 1.50 25.90 -6.31
CA ASP A 393 0.84 27.21 -6.39
C ASP A 393 1.82 28.33 -6.81
N LEU A 394 2.57 28.03 -7.89
CA LEU A 394 3.51 28.96 -8.49
C LEU A 394 2.84 29.74 -9.61
N GLU A 395 3.09 31.04 -9.65
CA GLU A 395 2.65 31.90 -10.75
C GLU A 395 3.85 32.63 -11.38
N ASN A 396 3.79 32.87 -12.70
CA ASN A 396 4.76 33.69 -13.44
C ASN A 396 6.24 33.28 -13.25
N CYS A 397 6.51 32.05 -12.78
CA CYS A 397 7.86 31.58 -12.46
C CYS A 397 8.59 31.07 -13.71
N THR A 398 9.93 31.11 -13.71
CA THR A 398 10.74 30.64 -14.84
C THR A 398 11.74 29.56 -14.41
N LEU A 399 11.62 28.37 -15.00
CA LEU A 399 12.53 27.24 -14.80
C LEU A 399 13.30 26.97 -16.09
N ALA A 400 14.63 26.96 -16.04
CA ALA A 400 15.47 26.54 -17.17
C ALA A 400 16.80 25.89 -16.71
N ASN A 401 17.25 24.86 -17.41
CA ASN A 401 18.51 24.14 -17.18
C ASN A 401 18.64 23.48 -15.79
N ASN A 402 17.54 23.25 -15.07
CA ASN A 402 17.59 22.56 -13.78
C ASN A 402 17.66 21.03 -13.98
N ASN A 403 18.35 20.32 -13.10
CA ASN A 403 18.56 18.87 -13.21
C ASN A 403 18.12 18.14 -11.93
N MET A 404 17.21 17.18 -12.08
CA MET A 404 16.74 16.32 -10.99
C MET A 404 17.09 14.88 -11.37
N SER A 405 17.94 14.21 -10.59
CA SER A 405 18.44 12.88 -10.98
C SER A 405 18.74 11.96 -9.80
N GLY A 406 18.35 10.68 -9.92
CA GLY A 406 18.55 9.69 -8.86
C GLY A 406 17.70 9.95 -7.61
N ASN A 407 16.71 10.83 -7.71
CA ASN A 407 15.63 10.94 -6.73
C ASN A 407 14.54 9.92 -7.09
N TRP A 408 13.64 9.68 -6.15
CA TRP A 408 12.47 8.85 -6.43
C TRP A 408 11.37 9.53 -7.20
N TYR A 409 11.08 10.78 -6.87
CA TYR A 409 10.11 11.60 -7.57
C TYR A 409 10.82 12.90 -7.96
N ASN A 410 11.46 12.88 -9.12
CA ASN A 410 12.32 13.97 -9.59
C ASN A 410 11.57 15.29 -9.72
N PHE A 411 10.34 15.29 -10.26
CA PHE A 411 9.56 16.51 -10.43
C PHE A 411 8.09 16.34 -10.01
N ARG A 412 7.61 17.35 -9.26
CA ARG A 412 6.21 17.63 -8.98
C ARG A 412 5.96 19.11 -9.22
N LEU A 413 5.01 19.41 -10.10
CA LEU A 413 4.29 20.67 -10.12
C LEU A 413 2.82 20.37 -9.82
N HIS A 414 2.21 21.14 -8.93
CA HIS A 414 0.79 21.08 -8.60
C HIS A 414 0.29 22.50 -8.36
N SER A 415 -0.98 22.74 -8.64
CA SER A 415 -1.62 24.02 -8.39
C SER A 415 -3.08 23.78 -8.04
N ASP A 416 -3.64 24.61 -7.16
CA ASP A 416 -5.07 24.63 -6.87
C ASP A 416 -5.88 24.87 -8.17
N GLU A 417 -7.01 24.17 -8.28
CA GLU A 417 -7.77 24.06 -9.53
C GLU A 417 -8.46 25.39 -9.90
N SER A 418 -8.69 26.28 -8.93
CA SER A 418 -9.13 27.66 -9.17
C SER A 418 -8.11 28.47 -9.97
N ASP A 419 -6.83 28.13 -9.85
CA ASP A 419 -5.73 28.92 -10.35
C ASP A 419 -5.36 28.41 -11.75
N LEU A 420 -5.43 27.09 -11.97
CA LEU A 420 -5.35 26.44 -13.28
C LEU A 420 -6.47 26.81 -14.27
N ASN A 421 -7.61 27.32 -13.77
CA ASN A 421 -8.65 27.93 -14.62
C ASN A 421 -8.17 29.21 -15.35
N HIS A 422 -7.05 29.78 -14.92
CA HIS A 422 -6.39 30.92 -15.53
C HIS A 422 -5.02 30.49 -16.10
N THR A 423 -4.39 31.35 -16.90
CA THR A 423 -3.00 31.10 -17.30
C THR A 423 -2.08 31.39 -16.13
N THR A 424 -1.38 30.37 -15.62
CA THR A 424 -0.43 30.51 -14.51
C THR A 424 0.78 31.38 -14.90
N GLY A 425 1.07 31.51 -16.19
CA GLY A 425 2.17 32.32 -16.71
C GLY A 425 3.55 31.70 -16.49
N ASN A 426 3.61 30.47 -16.00
CA ASN A 426 4.86 29.76 -15.75
C ASN A 426 5.58 29.40 -17.06
N THR A 427 6.89 29.62 -17.08
CA THR A 427 7.75 29.28 -18.22
C THR A 427 8.73 28.19 -17.81
N ILE A 428 8.42 26.93 -18.15
CA ILE A 428 9.23 25.75 -17.86
C ILE A 428 9.65 25.13 -19.19
N ASP A 429 10.89 25.34 -19.61
CA ASP A 429 11.39 24.85 -20.90
C ASP A 429 11.99 23.42 -20.84
N THR A 430 12.24 22.83 -22.01
CA THR A 430 12.76 21.46 -22.14
C THR A 430 14.25 21.31 -21.76
N SER A 431 14.93 22.38 -21.32
CA SER A 431 16.28 22.26 -20.75
C SER A 431 16.27 21.83 -19.28
N ASN A 432 15.09 21.80 -18.63
CA ASN A 432 14.93 21.15 -17.33
C ASN A 432 14.85 19.63 -17.53
N LEU A 433 15.63 18.87 -16.77
CA LEU A 433 15.84 17.43 -16.97
C LEU A 433 15.48 16.60 -15.72
N VAL A 434 14.73 15.52 -15.91
CA VAL A 434 14.50 14.47 -14.91
C VAL A 434 15.19 13.17 -15.37
N ASP A 435 16.11 12.64 -14.56
CA ASP A 435 17.01 11.52 -14.93
C ASP A 435 17.68 11.70 -16.32
N GLY A 436 18.00 12.95 -16.69
CA GLY A 436 18.62 13.32 -17.97
C GLY A 436 17.64 13.52 -19.13
N LYS A 437 16.33 13.34 -18.94
CA LYS A 437 15.29 13.54 -19.97
C LYS A 437 14.51 14.86 -19.79
N PRO A 438 14.15 15.58 -20.87
CA PRO A 438 13.34 16.79 -20.81
C PRO A 438 12.01 16.70 -20.05
N ILE A 439 11.71 17.74 -19.26
CA ILE A 439 10.36 18.08 -18.81
C ILE A 439 9.60 18.71 -19.98
N TYR A 440 8.40 18.20 -20.29
CA TYR A 440 7.47 18.86 -21.21
C TYR A 440 6.35 19.50 -20.40
N TYR A 441 6.41 20.81 -20.22
CA TYR A 441 5.33 21.62 -19.64
C TYR A 441 4.73 22.50 -20.73
N LEU A 442 3.44 22.35 -20.97
CA LEU A 442 2.70 22.99 -22.06
C LEU A 442 1.45 23.64 -21.49
N GLU A 443 1.33 24.97 -21.63
CA GLU A 443 0.16 25.75 -21.22
C GLU A 443 -0.47 26.41 -22.46
N GLY A 444 -1.78 26.22 -22.69
CA GLY A 444 -2.52 26.85 -23.79
C GLY A 444 -2.21 26.33 -25.21
N VAL A 445 -1.32 25.34 -25.35
CA VAL A 445 -0.80 24.89 -26.65
C VAL A 445 -1.86 24.10 -27.43
N GLN A 446 -2.05 24.44 -28.71
CA GLN A 446 -3.03 23.79 -29.57
C GLN A 446 -2.42 22.61 -30.34
N ASN A 447 -2.97 21.42 -30.11
CA ASN A 447 -2.56 20.14 -30.72
C ASN A 447 -1.05 19.81 -30.56
N PRO A 448 -0.49 19.83 -29.34
CA PRO A 448 0.91 19.46 -29.15
C PRO A 448 1.14 17.98 -29.46
N SER A 449 2.28 17.65 -30.08
CA SER A 449 2.74 16.28 -30.26
C SER A 449 4.09 16.15 -29.56
N ILE A 450 4.16 15.30 -28.54
CA ILE A 450 5.31 15.17 -27.65
C ILE A 450 6.22 14.05 -28.15
N GLY A 451 7.50 14.36 -28.32
CA GLY A 451 8.50 13.43 -28.86
C GLY A 451 8.88 12.32 -27.88
N THR A 452 9.46 11.24 -28.40
CA THR A 452 9.74 9.97 -27.70
C THR A 452 10.71 10.05 -26.50
N ASP A 453 11.25 11.24 -26.20
CA ASP A 453 12.23 11.48 -25.14
C ASP A 453 11.74 12.56 -24.18
N ALA A 454 10.60 12.28 -23.54
CA ALA A 454 10.11 13.00 -22.37
C ALA A 454 10.49 12.22 -21.10
N GLY A 455 10.81 12.96 -20.04
CA GLY A 455 10.93 12.42 -18.69
C GLY A 455 9.63 12.53 -17.89
N VAL A 456 8.88 13.62 -18.11
CA VAL A 456 7.55 13.88 -17.54
C VAL A 456 6.76 14.83 -18.45
N VAL A 457 5.43 14.73 -18.44
CA VAL A 457 4.52 15.52 -19.29
C VAL A 457 3.45 16.23 -18.46
N TYR A 458 3.27 17.52 -18.71
CA TYR A 458 2.22 18.39 -18.19
C TYR A 458 1.56 19.13 -19.36
N CYS A 459 0.25 18.93 -19.53
CA CYS A 459 -0.56 19.65 -20.51
C CYS A 459 -1.71 20.37 -19.78
N ILE A 460 -1.63 21.68 -19.71
CA ILE A 460 -2.58 22.56 -19.00
C ILE A 460 -3.31 23.42 -20.04
N ASN A 461 -4.65 23.42 -20.02
CA ASN A 461 -5.48 24.21 -20.94
C ASN A 461 -5.13 24.00 -22.44
N CYS A 462 -4.74 22.78 -22.83
CA CYS A 462 -4.23 22.45 -24.16
C CYS A 462 -5.30 21.88 -25.12
N GLY A 463 -5.08 22.04 -26.43
CA GLY A 463 -5.82 21.30 -27.45
C GLY A 463 -5.38 19.84 -27.55
N ASN A 464 -5.93 19.09 -28.51
CA ASN A 464 -5.77 17.64 -28.68
C ASN A 464 -4.28 17.17 -28.69
N ALA A 465 -3.76 16.79 -27.53
CA ALA A 465 -2.36 16.44 -27.32
C ALA A 465 -2.08 14.98 -27.70
N GLU A 466 -1.04 14.75 -28.50
CA GLU A 466 -0.54 13.42 -28.84
C GLU A 466 0.65 13.07 -27.93
N ILE A 467 0.49 12.01 -27.12
CA ILE A 467 1.47 11.60 -26.10
C ILE A 467 1.74 10.10 -26.26
N LYS A 468 2.84 9.72 -26.91
CA LYS A 468 3.06 8.32 -27.28
C LYS A 468 4.50 7.86 -27.25
N ASP A 469 4.66 6.54 -27.15
CA ASP A 469 5.95 5.84 -27.21
C ASP A 469 6.94 6.31 -26.13
N LEU A 470 6.44 6.83 -25.00
CA LEU A 470 7.26 7.38 -23.91
C LEU A 470 7.65 6.32 -22.88
N VAL A 471 8.82 6.51 -22.26
CA VAL A 471 9.23 5.79 -21.04
C VAL A 471 9.39 6.83 -19.93
N LEU A 472 8.42 6.88 -19.03
CA LEU A 472 8.27 7.90 -17.98
C LEU A 472 8.43 7.22 -16.62
N GLN A 473 9.34 7.71 -15.80
CA GLN A 473 9.65 7.07 -14.51
C GLN A 473 10.14 8.06 -13.47
N ASN A 474 10.04 7.68 -12.20
CA ASN A 474 10.60 8.41 -11.07
C ASN A 474 10.10 9.86 -10.96
N ASN A 475 8.77 10.08 -11.02
CA ASN A 475 8.14 11.40 -10.92
C ASN A 475 6.84 11.34 -10.11
N THR A 476 6.36 12.46 -9.56
CA THR A 476 5.07 12.45 -8.87
C THR A 476 3.94 12.15 -9.85
N TYR A 477 3.85 12.90 -10.95
CA TYR A 477 3.01 12.56 -12.10
C TYR A 477 3.92 12.09 -13.23
N ALA A 478 3.57 11.06 -14.01
CA ALA A 478 4.23 10.83 -15.30
C ALA A 478 3.56 11.65 -16.41
N ILE A 479 2.22 11.66 -16.44
CA ILE A 479 1.41 12.51 -17.31
C ILE A 479 0.33 13.19 -16.45
N TYR A 480 0.28 14.53 -16.48
CA TYR A 480 -0.82 15.32 -15.92
C TYR A 480 -1.51 16.14 -17.02
N LEU A 481 -2.81 15.94 -17.16
CA LEU A 481 -3.69 16.70 -18.05
C LEU A 481 -4.66 17.52 -17.20
N TYR A 482 -4.74 18.83 -17.47
CA TYR A 482 -5.76 19.71 -16.93
C TYR A 482 -6.49 20.44 -18.06
N ASN A 483 -7.82 20.41 -18.07
CA ASN A 483 -8.68 21.06 -19.08
C ASN A 483 -8.15 20.88 -20.52
N THR A 484 -7.87 19.62 -20.88
CA THR A 484 -7.15 19.26 -22.11
C THR A 484 -7.81 18.05 -22.78
N SER A 485 -7.79 18.00 -24.12
CA SER A 485 -8.11 16.79 -24.91
C SER A 485 -6.84 16.08 -25.34
N SER A 486 -6.83 14.74 -25.43
CA SER A 486 -5.57 14.01 -25.67
C SER A 486 -5.74 12.58 -26.22
N ASN A 487 -4.73 12.12 -26.94
CA ASN A 487 -4.53 10.72 -27.29
C ASN A 487 -3.19 10.22 -26.72
N LEU A 488 -3.27 9.36 -25.70
CA LEU A 488 -2.16 8.68 -25.05
C LEU A 488 -2.05 7.26 -25.63
N GLN A 489 -0.89 6.87 -26.16
CA GLN A 489 -0.69 5.53 -26.74
C GLN A 489 0.69 4.92 -26.44
N ASN A 490 0.75 3.63 -26.12
CA ASN A 490 2.00 2.86 -26.00
C ASN A 490 3.04 3.51 -25.05
N ASN A 491 2.57 4.09 -23.95
CA ASN A 491 3.45 4.68 -22.94
C ASN A 491 3.79 3.64 -21.86
N ASN A 492 5.05 3.60 -21.42
CA ASN A 492 5.52 2.75 -20.33
C ASN A 492 5.86 3.64 -19.12
N ILE A 493 5.00 3.58 -18.10
CA ILE A 493 5.04 4.41 -16.89
C ILE A 493 5.42 3.52 -15.71
N ASN A 494 6.40 3.96 -14.90
CA ASN A 494 6.90 3.17 -13.79
C ASN A 494 7.36 4.02 -12.60
N ASN A 495 7.07 3.60 -11.37
CA ASN A 495 7.52 4.25 -10.13
C ASN A 495 7.10 5.73 -10.07
N THR A 496 5.81 5.95 -9.86
CA THR A 496 5.19 7.28 -9.78
C THR A 496 4.33 7.44 -8.54
N GLU A 497 3.93 8.66 -8.18
CA GLU A 497 2.81 8.82 -7.23
C GLU A 497 1.47 8.56 -7.93
N PHE A 498 1.30 9.18 -9.11
CA PHE A 498 0.18 9.03 -10.02
C PHE A 498 0.73 8.75 -11.42
N GLY A 499 0.28 7.69 -12.08
CA GLY A 499 0.76 7.36 -13.42
C GLY A 499 0.25 8.38 -14.45
N VAL A 500 -1.06 8.35 -14.70
CA VAL A 500 -1.76 9.31 -15.56
C VAL A 500 -2.89 9.96 -14.75
N ARG A 501 -2.85 11.28 -14.55
CA ARG A 501 -3.97 12.04 -13.98
C ARG A 501 -4.63 12.92 -15.03
N ILE A 502 -5.95 12.81 -15.13
CA ILE A 502 -6.82 13.46 -16.12
C ILE A 502 -7.85 14.29 -15.34
N ALA A 503 -7.52 15.56 -15.09
CA ALA A 503 -8.34 16.48 -14.29
C ALA A 503 -9.09 17.48 -15.19
N TYR A 504 -10.40 17.66 -14.97
CA TYR A 504 -11.29 18.57 -15.71
C TYR A 504 -11.18 18.48 -17.25
N SER A 505 -10.71 17.33 -17.73
CA SER A 505 -10.24 17.12 -19.10
C SER A 505 -11.28 16.35 -19.90
N HIS A 506 -11.34 16.60 -21.20
CA HIS A 506 -12.42 16.11 -22.04
C HIS A 506 -11.90 15.46 -23.32
N ASP A 507 -12.60 14.44 -23.82
CA ASP A 507 -12.26 13.74 -25.06
C ASP A 507 -10.83 13.15 -25.03
N VAL A 508 -10.53 12.37 -23.98
CA VAL A 508 -9.22 11.74 -23.76
C VAL A 508 -9.26 10.25 -24.06
N ASN A 509 -8.32 9.76 -24.89
CA ASN A 509 -8.10 8.34 -25.12
C ASN A 509 -6.76 7.90 -24.48
N VAL A 510 -6.76 6.81 -23.71
CA VAL A 510 -5.58 6.19 -23.11
C VAL A 510 -5.50 4.75 -23.58
N SER A 511 -4.49 4.44 -24.39
CA SER A 511 -4.43 3.20 -25.18
C SER A 511 -3.11 2.46 -25.07
N ASP A 512 -3.19 1.13 -25.08
CA ASP A 512 -2.05 0.20 -25.24
C ASP A 512 -0.86 0.47 -24.30
N SER A 513 -1.08 1.14 -23.16
CA SER A 513 -0.04 1.63 -22.26
C SER A 513 0.15 0.72 -21.06
N ARG A 514 1.36 0.72 -20.48
CA ARG A 514 1.73 -0.03 -19.28
C ARG A 514 2.01 0.94 -18.15
N ILE A 515 1.33 0.78 -17.01
CA ILE A 515 1.50 1.62 -15.82
C ILE A 515 1.78 0.71 -14.62
N ASP A 516 3.02 0.74 -14.17
CA ASP A 516 3.52 -0.10 -13.08
C ASP A 516 3.86 0.76 -11.85
N ASN A 517 3.58 0.25 -10.65
CA ASN A 517 4.12 0.79 -9.39
C ASN A 517 3.75 2.28 -9.12
N SER A 518 2.45 2.63 -9.13
CA SER A 518 1.99 3.97 -8.69
C SER A 518 1.58 3.98 -7.21
N LEU A 519 2.13 4.90 -6.41
CA LEU A 519 1.86 4.98 -4.97
C LEU A 519 0.38 5.22 -4.63
N TYR A 520 -0.32 6.02 -5.44
CA TYR A 520 -1.75 6.28 -5.32
C TYR A 520 -2.52 5.58 -6.43
N SER A 521 -2.52 6.14 -7.63
CA SER A 521 -3.40 5.74 -8.72
C SER A 521 -2.59 5.45 -9.99
N GLY A 522 -2.85 4.31 -10.65
CA GLY A 522 -2.27 4.04 -11.96
C GLY A 522 -2.82 5.00 -13.02
N ILE A 523 -4.15 5.03 -13.15
CA ILE A 523 -4.87 6.04 -13.93
C ILE A 523 -5.93 6.70 -13.03
N GLU A 524 -6.01 8.02 -13.05
CA GLU A 524 -6.91 8.83 -12.24
C GLU A 524 -7.73 9.77 -13.14
N LEU A 525 -9.06 9.65 -13.09
CA LEU A 525 -10.01 10.55 -13.73
C LEU A 525 -10.68 11.40 -12.66
N ASP A 526 -10.69 12.71 -12.84
CA ASP A 526 -11.10 13.68 -11.83
C ASP A 526 -11.88 14.81 -12.53
N GLU A 527 -13.20 14.83 -12.36
CA GLU A 527 -14.14 15.67 -13.15
C GLU A 527 -13.94 15.56 -14.68
N ALA A 528 -13.50 14.39 -15.16
CA ALA A 528 -13.22 14.16 -16.58
C ALA A 528 -14.47 13.76 -17.38
N VAL A 529 -14.47 14.07 -18.68
CA VAL A 529 -15.63 13.84 -19.58
C VAL A 529 -15.21 13.15 -20.88
N ASN A 530 -16.00 12.19 -21.38
CA ASN A 530 -15.73 11.49 -22.64
C ASN A 530 -14.35 10.77 -22.66
N VAL A 531 -13.99 10.06 -21.58
CA VAL A 531 -12.69 9.37 -21.49
C VAL A 531 -12.80 7.91 -21.96
N THR A 532 -11.89 7.47 -22.82
CA THR A 532 -11.73 6.06 -23.22
C THR A 532 -10.40 5.53 -22.70
N ILE A 533 -10.42 4.39 -21.99
CA ILE A 533 -9.23 3.69 -21.50
C ILE A 533 -9.27 2.28 -22.09
N ASN A 534 -8.39 1.94 -23.03
CA ASN A 534 -8.43 0.66 -23.75
C ASN A 534 -7.09 -0.11 -23.81
N ASN A 535 -7.17 -1.43 -23.62
CA ASN A 535 -6.04 -2.37 -23.70
C ASN A 535 -4.82 -2.04 -22.81
N ASN A 536 -4.98 -1.22 -21.77
CA ASN A 536 -3.87 -0.86 -20.88
C ASN A 536 -3.58 -1.98 -19.89
N THR A 537 -2.32 -2.10 -19.48
CA THR A 537 -1.93 -2.89 -18.31
C THR A 537 -1.64 -1.94 -17.16
N VAL A 538 -2.37 -2.06 -16.05
CA VAL A 538 -2.09 -1.33 -14.81
C VAL A 538 -1.76 -2.35 -13.74
N GLN A 539 -0.64 -2.20 -13.04
CA GLN A 539 -0.28 -3.17 -12.02
C GLN A 539 0.44 -2.56 -10.81
N ASN A 540 0.25 -3.18 -9.65
CA ASN A 540 0.95 -2.85 -8.41
C ASN A 540 0.78 -1.39 -7.95
N SER A 541 -0.43 -0.84 -8.08
CA SER A 541 -0.77 0.50 -7.59
C SER A 541 -1.64 0.43 -6.33
N THR A 542 -1.87 1.51 -5.57
CA THR A 542 -2.86 1.45 -4.46
C THR A 542 -4.29 1.38 -4.99
N GLN A 543 -4.56 2.16 -6.04
CA GLN A 543 -5.74 2.06 -6.90
C GLN A 543 -5.25 1.77 -8.33
N GLY A 544 -5.81 0.77 -9.01
CA GLY A 544 -5.51 0.53 -10.42
C GLY A 544 -6.03 1.68 -11.29
N VAL A 545 -7.36 1.83 -11.35
CA VAL A 545 -8.03 2.98 -11.97
C VAL A 545 -8.99 3.61 -10.97
N TYR A 546 -8.84 4.92 -10.74
CA TYR A 546 -9.73 5.73 -9.92
C TYR A 546 -10.51 6.71 -10.79
N ILE A 547 -11.82 6.84 -10.55
CA ILE A 547 -12.75 7.66 -11.33
C ILE A 547 -13.64 8.46 -10.37
N PHE A 548 -13.42 9.77 -10.29
CA PHE A 548 -14.14 10.67 -9.40
C PHE A 548 -14.93 11.72 -10.19
N SER A 549 -16.21 11.92 -9.85
CA SER A 549 -17.08 12.98 -10.40
C SER A 549 -17.13 13.06 -11.95
N SER A 550 -16.83 11.95 -12.63
CA SER A 550 -16.54 11.91 -14.07
C SER A 550 -17.73 11.39 -14.89
N ARG A 551 -17.76 11.69 -16.20
CA ARG A 551 -18.92 11.39 -17.08
C ARG A 551 -18.55 10.75 -18.41
N ASN A 552 -19.40 9.86 -18.91
CA ASN A 552 -19.29 9.21 -20.22
C ASN A 552 -17.90 8.54 -20.41
N CYS A 553 -17.52 7.69 -19.46
CA CYS A 553 -16.19 7.06 -19.43
C CYS A 553 -16.28 5.56 -19.76
N THR A 554 -15.44 5.09 -20.69
CA THR A 554 -15.41 3.70 -21.17
C THR A 554 -14.06 3.03 -20.91
N LEU A 555 -14.05 1.94 -20.15
CA LEU A 555 -12.89 1.08 -19.92
C LEU A 555 -13.08 -0.23 -20.70
N THR A 556 -12.22 -0.54 -21.66
CA THR A 556 -12.35 -1.77 -22.48
C THR A 556 -11.05 -2.57 -22.62
N GLY A 557 -11.10 -3.86 -22.28
CA GLY A 557 -9.98 -4.78 -22.51
C GLY A 557 -8.73 -4.52 -21.65
N ASN A 558 -8.86 -3.73 -20.58
CA ASN A 558 -7.72 -3.42 -19.70
C ASN A 558 -7.41 -4.60 -18.77
N SER A 559 -6.16 -4.69 -18.35
CA SER A 559 -5.63 -5.69 -17.42
C SER A 559 -5.11 -4.97 -16.18
N ILE A 560 -5.93 -4.93 -15.13
CA ILE A 560 -5.61 -4.32 -13.84
C ILE A 560 -5.24 -5.43 -12.87
N ARG A 561 -4.10 -5.32 -12.19
CA ARG A 561 -3.61 -6.36 -11.27
C ARG A 561 -2.90 -5.83 -10.02
N ASP A 562 -2.83 -6.69 -9.00
CA ASP A 562 -1.90 -6.58 -7.87
C ASP A 562 -2.10 -5.33 -7.00
N SER A 563 -3.26 -4.68 -7.00
CA SER A 563 -3.46 -3.40 -6.30
C SER A 563 -3.51 -3.62 -4.78
N GLY A 564 -2.72 -2.85 -4.04
CA GLY A 564 -2.50 -3.02 -2.59
C GLY A 564 -1.71 -4.29 -2.17
N SER A 565 -1.58 -5.30 -3.04
CA SER A 565 -1.05 -6.64 -2.73
C SER A 565 0.35 -6.71 -2.10
N ARG A 566 1.13 -5.62 -2.15
CA ARG A 566 2.50 -5.53 -1.61
C ARG A 566 2.65 -4.60 -0.39
N TYR A 567 1.54 -4.13 0.20
CA TYR A 567 1.54 -3.12 1.27
C TYR A 567 1.30 -3.66 2.69
N LEU A 568 1.01 -4.96 2.85
CA LEU A 568 0.66 -5.56 4.15
C LEU A 568 1.89 -5.98 4.99
N LEU A 569 2.56 -4.99 5.58
CA LEU A 569 3.39 -5.20 6.77
C LEU A 569 2.67 -4.76 8.04
N TYR A 570 1.84 -5.67 8.54
CA TYR A 570 1.39 -5.67 9.94
C TYR A 570 2.62 -5.81 10.86
N ASN A 571 3.19 -4.69 11.29
CA ASN A 571 4.06 -4.70 12.46
C ASN A 571 3.20 -4.69 13.72
N SER A 572 2.99 -5.87 14.30
CA SER A 572 2.26 -6.03 15.55
C SER A 572 2.93 -5.27 16.69
N ALA A 573 2.14 -4.47 17.42
CA ALA A 573 2.53 -3.67 18.59
C ALA A 573 3.33 -2.37 18.33
N ASN A 574 2.68 -1.39 17.67
CA ASN A 574 2.27 -0.16 18.37
C ASN A 574 1.23 0.65 17.56
N SER A 575 0.42 1.44 18.26
CA SER A 575 -0.65 2.28 17.72
C SER A 575 -0.14 3.58 17.08
N GLU A 576 -0.98 4.16 16.22
CA GLU A 576 -0.86 5.54 15.67
C GLU A 576 0.32 5.81 14.71
N ILE A 577 0.25 5.27 13.49
CA ILE A 577 0.72 6.04 12.33
C ILE A 577 -0.39 7.04 11.98
N ASN A 578 -0.23 8.28 12.43
CA ASN A 578 -1.07 9.39 11.99
C ASN A 578 -0.92 9.58 10.48
N SER A 579 -2.01 10.02 9.82
CA SER A 579 -2.24 9.99 8.36
C SER A 579 -1.35 10.90 7.48
N VAL A 580 -0.22 11.37 8.00
CA VAL A 580 0.54 12.50 7.44
C VAL A 580 1.82 12.07 6.69
N ASN A 581 2.56 11.07 7.19
CA ASN A 581 3.83 10.66 6.59
C ASN A 581 3.73 9.26 5.94
N SER A 582 3.74 9.26 4.60
CA SER A 582 4.02 8.06 3.80
C SER A 582 5.53 7.78 3.82
N GLU A 583 5.96 7.09 4.87
CA GLU A 583 7.28 6.47 4.89
C GLU A 583 7.34 5.38 3.80
N LEU A 584 8.43 5.36 3.05
CA LEU A 584 8.69 4.30 2.09
C LEU A 584 9.81 3.40 2.64
N ILE A 585 9.66 2.08 2.44
CA ILE A 585 10.44 1.01 3.07
C ILE A 585 11.23 0.23 2.03
N LYS A 586 12.43 -0.23 2.39
CA LYS A 586 13.28 -1.08 1.52
C LYS A 586 12.83 -2.54 1.57
N GLU A 587 12.63 -3.15 0.41
CA GLU A 587 12.17 -4.54 0.25
C GLU A 587 13.09 -5.55 0.94
N GLU A 588 14.40 -5.30 0.96
CA GLU A 588 15.40 -6.22 1.53
C GLU A 588 15.64 -6.02 3.05
N GLU A 589 15.35 -4.82 3.59
CA GLU A 589 15.71 -4.44 4.96
C GLU A 589 14.49 -4.32 5.89
N ASN A 590 13.28 -4.16 5.33
CA ASN A 590 12.03 -4.00 6.08
C ASN A 590 12.00 -2.82 7.07
N THR A 591 12.89 -1.85 6.85
CA THR A 591 13.02 -0.60 7.62
C THR A 591 12.55 0.59 6.79
N PRO A 592 11.94 1.61 7.42
CA PRO A 592 11.85 2.95 6.84
C PRO A 592 13.21 3.39 6.32
N ILE A 593 13.23 4.11 5.20
CA ILE A 593 14.47 4.76 4.78
C ILE A 593 14.93 5.73 5.86
N LYS A 594 16.15 5.52 6.34
CA LYS A 594 16.96 6.61 6.89
C LYS A 594 17.44 7.48 5.73
N GLU A 595 17.24 8.77 5.87
CA GLU A 595 17.06 9.82 4.84
C GLU A 595 18.21 9.94 3.81
N ASN A 596 19.34 9.25 4.05
CA ASN A 596 20.56 9.35 3.25
C ASN A 596 20.87 8.01 2.52
N SER A 597 19.84 7.30 2.03
CA SER A 597 20.01 6.05 1.27
C SER A 597 20.01 6.31 -0.25
N PRO A 598 21.10 6.03 -1.00
CA PRO A 598 21.15 6.27 -2.44
C PRO A 598 20.05 5.53 -3.23
N GLY A 599 19.35 6.25 -4.09
CA GLY A 599 18.21 5.74 -4.85
C GLY A 599 18.58 4.78 -5.97
N ASN A 600 18.48 3.46 -5.71
CA ASN A 600 17.99 2.46 -6.68
C ASN A 600 17.71 1.06 -6.06
N SER A 601 17.34 0.97 -4.78
CA SER A 601 16.84 -0.29 -4.21
C SER A 601 15.35 -0.47 -4.53
N LYS A 602 14.84 -1.70 -4.53
CA LYS A 602 13.39 -1.92 -4.59
C LYS A 602 12.77 -1.48 -3.27
N LEU A 603 11.72 -0.69 -3.37
CA LEU A 603 11.11 0.00 -2.24
C LEU A 603 9.61 0.19 -2.50
N TYR A 604 8.81 0.23 -1.44
CA TYR A 604 7.36 0.45 -1.52
C TYR A 604 6.92 1.42 -0.42
N GLY A 605 5.80 2.12 -0.63
CA GLY A 605 5.23 2.98 0.40
C GLY A 605 4.61 2.18 1.53
N VAL A 606 4.43 2.78 2.71
CA VAL A 606 3.50 2.29 3.71
C VAL A 606 2.35 3.28 3.83
N ARG A 607 1.16 2.83 3.42
CA ARG A 607 -0.13 3.38 3.84
C ARG A 607 -1.04 2.22 4.18
N GLY A 608 -1.87 2.41 5.21
CA GLY A 608 -3.10 1.61 5.39
C GLY A 608 -4.17 2.00 4.37
N GLY A 609 -3.84 1.92 3.08
CA GLY A 609 -4.74 2.20 1.97
C GLY A 609 -5.43 0.93 1.52
N TYR A 610 -6.74 1.00 1.30
CA TYR A 610 -7.54 -0.14 0.87
C TYR A 610 -7.24 -0.43 -0.61
N GLY A 611 -6.57 -1.54 -0.93
CA GLY A 611 -6.18 -1.87 -2.30
C GLY A 611 -7.38 -2.19 -3.18
N VAL A 612 -7.59 -1.44 -4.27
CA VAL A 612 -8.73 -1.62 -5.17
C VAL A 612 -8.30 -1.59 -6.64
N GLY A 613 -8.79 -2.54 -7.44
CA GLY A 613 -8.54 -2.58 -8.88
C GLY A 613 -9.18 -1.40 -9.63
N ILE A 614 -10.51 -1.30 -9.58
CA ILE A 614 -11.27 -0.17 -10.14
C ILE A 614 -12.13 0.47 -9.04
N ARG A 615 -11.97 1.76 -8.79
CA ARG A 615 -12.83 2.54 -7.89
C ARG A 615 -13.51 3.68 -8.65
N SER A 616 -14.82 3.81 -8.51
CA SER A 616 -15.57 4.94 -9.08
C SER A 616 -16.55 5.53 -8.08
N GLU A 617 -16.59 6.86 -8.01
CA GLU A 617 -17.38 7.60 -7.03
C GLU A 617 -18.05 8.80 -7.73
N TYR A 618 -19.31 9.07 -7.38
CA TYR A 618 -20.07 10.23 -7.86
C TYR A 618 -20.11 10.37 -9.40
N SER A 619 -20.09 9.27 -10.15
CA SER A 619 -19.79 9.28 -11.59
C SER A 619 -20.93 8.72 -12.46
N TRP A 620 -21.06 9.21 -13.70
CA TRP A 620 -22.21 8.95 -14.57
C TRP A 620 -21.84 8.38 -15.94
N ASP A 621 -22.73 7.58 -16.52
CA ASP A 621 -22.62 7.02 -17.88
C ASP A 621 -21.29 6.25 -18.07
N LEU A 622 -21.07 5.26 -17.21
CA LEU A 622 -19.83 4.49 -17.15
C LEU A 622 -19.98 3.14 -17.84
N ARG A 623 -18.96 2.71 -18.59
CA ARG A 623 -18.99 1.42 -19.30
C ARG A 623 -17.69 0.63 -19.16
N PHE A 624 -17.77 -0.55 -18.60
CA PHE A 624 -16.66 -1.45 -18.33
C PHE A 624 -16.85 -2.74 -19.15
N GLU A 625 -16.04 -2.98 -20.18
CA GLU A 625 -16.18 -4.14 -21.07
C GLU A 625 -14.92 -4.99 -21.19
N ASN A 626 -15.04 -6.31 -20.99
CA ASN A 626 -13.96 -7.29 -21.20
C ASN A 626 -12.67 -6.99 -20.41
N ASN A 627 -12.74 -6.24 -19.31
CA ASN A 627 -11.57 -5.96 -18.47
C ASN A 627 -11.25 -7.17 -17.58
N ILE A 628 -9.98 -7.31 -17.22
CA ILE A 628 -9.48 -8.29 -16.25
C ILE A 628 -9.02 -7.51 -15.01
N VAL A 629 -9.52 -7.90 -13.84
CA VAL A 629 -9.14 -7.38 -12.52
C VAL A 629 -8.74 -8.56 -11.64
N ASP A 630 -7.55 -8.53 -11.03
CA ASP A 630 -6.82 -9.77 -10.70
C ASP A 630 -5.85 -9.55 -9.52
N ASN A 631 -5.93 -10.40 -8.48
CA ASN A 631 -5.04 -10.31 -7.31
C ASN A 631 -5.11 -8.97 -6.55
N GLU A 632 -6.33 -8.48 -6.31
CA GLU A 632 -6.58 -7.19 -5.62
C GLU A 632 -6.79 -7.39 -4.11
N ASP A 633 -6.13 -6.59 -3.28
CA ASP A 633 -6.09 -6.79 -1.81
C ASP A 633 -7.48 -6.70 -1.15
N ILE A 634 -8.33 -5.73 -1.53
CA ILE A 634 -9.62 -5.49 -0.86
C ILE A 634 -10.81 -5.59 -1.80
N ALA A 635 -10.86 -4.80 -2.86
CA ALA A 635 -11.96 -4.86 -3.83
C ALA A 635 -11.44 -5.02 -5.26
N GLY A 636 -12.08 -5.88 -6.05
CA GLY A 636 -11.88 -5.87 -7.49
C GLY A 636 -12.43 -4.58 -8.09
N ILE A 637 -13.73 -4.36 -7.90
CA ILE A 637 -14.44 -3.17 -8.36
C ILE A 637 -15.24 -2.57 -7.21
N TYR A 638 -15.19 -1.25 -7.04
CA TYR A 638 -15.90 -0.48 -6.03
C TYR A 638 -16.65 0.69 -6.67
N LEU A 639 -17.94 0.83 -6.37
CA LEU A 639 -18.79 1.94 -6.82
C LEU A 639 -19.53 2.61 -5.65
N GLU A 640 -19.58 3.93 -5.66
CA GLU A 640 -20.38 4.73 -4.72
C GLU A 640 -21.07 5.88 -5.47
N GLU A 641 -22.38 6.07 -5.23
CA GLU A 641 -23.20 7.15 -5.82
C GLU A 641 -23.09 7.29 -7.37
N CYS A 642 -22.93 6.16 -8.08
CA CYS A 642 -22.76 6.15 -9.54
C CYS A 642 -24.08 5.89 -10.29
N GLN A 643 -24.19 6.39 -11.54
CA GLN A 643 -25.43 6.26 -12.33
C GLN A 643 -25.16 5.80 -13.77
N ASN A 644 -26.09 5.03 -14.35
CA ASN A 644 -26.01 4.46 -15.71
C ASN A 644 -24.70 3.69 -15.93
N VAL A 645 -24.45 2.66 -15.12
CA VAL A 645 -23.19 1.90 -15.13
C VAL A 645 -23.37 0.54 -15.80
N GLY A 646 -22.67 0.29 -16.90
CA GLY A 646 -22.71 -1.00 -17.62
C GLY A 646 -21.42 -1.81 -17.48
N PHE A 647 -21.50 -3.01 -16.90
CA PHE A 647 -20.43 -4.01 -16.86
C PHE A 647 -20.75 -5.17 -17.78
N VAL A 648 -19.92 -5.39 -18.79
CA VAL A 648 -20.12 -6.45 -19.79
C VAL A 648 -18.89 -7.34 -19.89
N LYS A 649 -19.04 -8.63 -19.55
CA LYS A 649 -18.01 -9.68 -19.74
C LYS A 649 -16.65 -9.41 -19.07
N ASN A 650 -16.63 -8.65 -17.97
CA ASN A 650 -15.42 -8.48 -17.17
C ASN A 650 -15.11 -9.76 -16.37
N LEU A 651 -13.83 -9.99 -16.12
CA LEU A 651 -13.33 -11.04 -15.24
C LEU A 651 -12.71 -10.37 -14.00
N VAL A 652 -13.33 -10.56 -12.85
CA VAL A 652 -12.81 -10.15 -11.55
C VAL A 652 -12.41 -11.40 -10.78
N ARG A 653 -11.18 -11.48 -10.28
CA ARG A 653 -10.72 -12.68 -9.59
C ARG A 653 -9.64 -12.45 -8.55
N ASP A 654 -9.47 -13.47 -7.71
CA ASP A 654 -8.36 -13.60 -6.78
C ASP A 654 -8.29 -12.39 -5.82
N THR A 655 -9.46 -11.87 -5.43
CA THR A 655 -9.56 -10.68 -4.55
C THR A 655 -9.67 -11.08 -3.08
N GLY A 656 -9.26 -10.16 -2.20
CA GLY A 656 -9.47 -10.31 -0.77
C GLY A 656 -10.94 -10.18 -0.38
N VAL A 657 -11.36 -9.00 0.06
CA VAL A 657 -12.62 -8.82 0.82
C VAL A 657 -13.88 -8.94 -0.05
N VAL A 658 -13.86 -8.29 -1.21
CA VAL A 658 -15.01 -8.25 -2.11
C VAL A 658 -14.59 -8.37 -3.57
N GLY A 659 -15.33 -9.12 -4.37
CA GLY A 659 -15.14 -9.12 -5.82
C GLY A 659 -15.60 -7.77 -6.38
N ILE A 660 -16.89 -7.48 -6.23
CA ILE A 660 -17.52 -6.27 -6.75
C ILE A 660 -18.47 -5.68 -5.69
N TYR A 661 -18.28 -4.39 -5.40
CA TYR A 661 -19.08 -3.60 -4.48
C TYR A 661 -19.77 -2.45 -5.21
N ALA A 662 -21.02 -2.16 -4.83
CA ALA A 662 -21.71 -0.93 -5.24
C ALA A 662 -22.68 -0.45 -4.16
N MET A 663 -22.74 0.86 -3.93
CA MET A 663 -23.72 1.47 -3.03
C MET A 663 -24.38 2.71 -3.62
N GLU A 664 -25.63 2.95 -3.22
CA GLU A 664 -26.42 4.18 -3.51
C GLU A 664 -26.41 4.58 -5.00
N SER A 665 -26.37 3.57 -5.88
CA SER A 665 -26.15 3.71 -7.32
C SER A 665 -27.42 3.36 -8.13
N SER A 666 -27.55 3.87 -9.36
CA SER A 666 -28.76 3.66 -10.19
C SER A 666 -28.46 3.29 -11.64
N GLY A 667 -29.38 2.55 -12.27
CA GLY A 667 -29.24 2.13 -13.67
C GLY A 667 -28.03 1.21 -13.91
N VAL A 668 -27.73 0.32 -12.95
CA VAL A 668 -26.57 -0.58 -13.01
C VAL A 668 -26.92 -1.85 -13.79
N GLU A 669 -26.29 -2.04 -14.95
CA GLU A 669 -26.36 -3.26 -15.75
C GLU A 669 -25.10 -4.10 -15.56
N PHE A 670 -25.25 -5.36 -15.14
CA PHE A 670 -24.17 -6.29 -14.89
C PHE A 670 -24.44 -7.57 -15.69
N LEU A 671 -23.78 -7.68 -16.85
CA LEU A 671 -24.09 -8.63 -17.94
C LEU A 671 -22.91 -9.57 -18.26
N ASP A 672 -23.14 -10.88 -18.16
CA ASP A 672 -22.21 -11.96 -18.54
C ASP A 672 -20.79 -11.87 -17.91
N ASN A 673 -20.65 -11.22 -16.76
CA ASN A 673 -19.36 -11.08 -16.06
C ASN A 673 -19.03 -12.35 -15.23
N THR A 674 -17.75 -12.53 -14.90
CA THR A 674 -17.29 -13.59 -14.00
C THR A 674 -16.60 -13.00 -12.77
N VAL A 675 -17.03 -13.40 -11.58
CA VAL A 675 -16.33 -13.20 -10.30
C VAL A 675 -15.85 -14.56 -9.80
N GLN A 676 -14.58 -14.70 -9.44
CA GLN A 676 -14.07 -16.00 -8.94
C GLN A 676 -12.99 -15.88 -7.85
N ASN A 677 -12.92 -16.88 -6.97
CA ASN A 677 -11.90 -17.00 -5.92
C ASN A 677 -11.73 -15.73 -5.06
N VAL A 678 -12.83 -15.27 -4.48
CA VAL A 678 -12.81 -14.21 -3.46
C VAL A 678 -12.60 -14.86 -2.09
N THR A 679 -11.56 -14.46 -1.37
CA THR A 679 -10.97 -15.27 -0.28
C THR A 679 -10.90 -14.61 1.09
N GLY A 680 -10.91 -13.28 1.12
CA GLY A 680 -10.61 -12.45 2.28
C GLY A 680 -11.82 -12.20 3.20
N ILE A 681 -11.49 -11.89 4.44
CA ILE A 681 -12.44 -11.72 5.53
C ILE A 681 -11.99 -10.47 6.31
N TYR A 682 -12.70 -9.35 6.18
CA TYR A 682 -12.25 -8.05 6.74
C TYR A 682 -13.39 -7.22 7.34
N LEU A 683 -12.97 -6.24 8.14
CA LEU A 683 -13.78 -5.25 8.84
C LEU A 683 -14.10 -4.06 7.93
N LEU A 684 -15.32 -3.99 7.38
CA LEU A 684 -15.81 -2.73 6.82
C LEU A 684 -16.01 -1.72 7.97
N PRO A 685 -15.44 -0.49 7.89
CA PRO A 685 -15.64 0.53 8.91
C PRO A 685 -17.12 0.83 9.12
N SER A 686 -17.53 0.97 10.38
CA SER A 686 -18.93 1.05 10.78
C SER A 686 -19.67 2.26 10.20
N SER A 687 -20.45 2.05 9.15
CA SER A 687 -21.51 2.95 8.69
C SER A 687 -22.79 2.15 8.48
N LYS A 688 -23.84 2.50 9.24
CA LYS A 688 -25.20 1.94 9.18
C LYS A 688 -25.29 0.42 8.88
N ASN A 689 -24.75 -0.40 9.78
CA ASN A 689 -24.96 -1.85 9.70
C ASN A 689 -26.48 -2.14 9.81
N PRO A 690 -27.15 -2.68 8.77
CA PRO A 690 -28.58 -2.95 8.84
C PRO A 690 -28.85 -4.00 9.93
N SER A 691 -29.91 -3.82 10.70
CA SER A 691 -30.14 -4.48 12.00
C SER A 691 -30.44 -5.99 11.97
N PHE A 692 -30.02 -6.69 10.92
CA PHE A 692 -30.37 -8.06 10.59
C PHE A 692 -29.17 -9.05 10.60
N VAL A 693 -27.91 -8.59 10.44
CA VAL A 693 -26.72 -9.48 10.39
C VAL A 693 -26.30 -9.92 11.79
N SER A 694 -26.30 -11.23 12.07
CA SER A 694 -26.57 -11.63 13.45
C SER A 694 -26.24 -13.07 13.90
N SER A 695 -25.33 -13.82 13.26
CA SER A 695 -24.92 -15.14 13.77
C SER A 695 -23.47 -15.50 13.44
N SER A 696 -22.84 -16.28 14.32
CA SER A 696 -21.38 -16.43 14.47
C SER A 696 -20.84 -17.78 13.96
N LEU A 697 -21.21 -18.18 12.75
CA LEU A 697 -20.67 -19.37 12.08
C LEU A 697 -19.82 -18.96 10.87
N VAL A 698 -18.62 -18.44 11.09
CA VAL A 698 -17.57 -19.16 11.82
C VAL A 698 -17.16 -18.46 13.13
N SER A 699 -16.69 -19.24 14.11
CA SER A 699 -16.46 -18.80 15.48
C SER A 699 -15.40 -17.69 15.66
N GLY A 700 -15.82 -16.49 16.08
CA GLY A 700 -14.91 -15.54 16.74
C GLY A 700 -15.16 -14.04 16.56
N GLY A 701 -16.22 -13.48 17.17
CA GLY A 701 -16.40 -12.03 17.31
C GLY A 701 -17.58 -11.45 16.51
N PRO A 702 -17.84 -10.13 16.61
CA PRO A 702 -18.98 -9.44 16.01
C PRO A 702 -18.71 -8.90 14.59
N ASP A 703 -17.55 -9.20 14.02
CA ASP A 703 -17.06 -8.70 12.74
C ASP A 703 -17.09 -9.82 11.68
N PHE A 704 -16.80 -9.48 10.42
CA PHE A 704 -16.55 -10.39 9.28
C PHE A 704 -17.74 -10.90 8.44
N LEU A 705 -17.86 -10.40 7.19
CA LEU A 705 -18.32 -11.14 6.00
C LEU A 705 -17.66 -10.55 4.74
N GLY A 706 -17.04 -11.39 3.92
CA GLY A 706 -16.65 -11.04 2.54
C GLY A 706 -17.74 -11.41 1.52
N TYR A 707 -17.62 -10.94 0.27
CA TYR A 707 -18.64 -11.14 -0.77
C TYR A 707 -18.08 -11.25 -2.19
N GLY A 708 -18.65 -12.11 -3.05
CA GLY A 708 -18.39 -12.10 -4.49
C GLY A 708 -18.94 -10.82 -5.13
N ILE A 709 -20.24 -10.58 -4.97
CA ILE A 709 -20.93 -9.34 -5.35
C ILE A 709 -21.72 -8.84 -4.15
N TYR A 710 -21.56 -7.57 -3.77
CA TYR A 710 -22.29 -6.95 -2.67
C TYR A 710 -22.82 -5.57 -3.06
N PHE A 711 -24.14 -5.43 -3.13
CA PHE A 711 -24.82 -4.20 -3.54
C PHE A 711 -25.79 -3.70 -2.46
N ILE A 712 -25.81 -2.38 -2.21
CA ILE A 712 -26.64 -1.73 -1.20
C ILE A 712 -27.40 -0.55 -1.80
N ASN A 713 -28.74 -0.49 -1.63
CA ASN A 713 -29.59 0.62 -2.09
C ASN A 713 -29.39 0.92 -3.60
N LEU A 714 -29.55 -0.12 -4.42
CA LEU A 714 -29.39 -0.07 -5.88
C LEU A 714 -30.74 0.10 -6.57
N GLN A 715 -30.85 1.05 -7.49
CA GLN A 715 -32.07 1.29 -8.28
C GLN A 715 -31.91 0.82 -9.74
N ASP A 716 -32.96 0.22 -10.31
CA ASP A 716 -33.02 -0.27 -11.70
C ASP A 716 -31.90 -1.28 -12.06
N LEU A 717 -31.53 -2.13 -11.11
CA LEU A 717 -30.46 -3.13 -11.23
C LEU A 717 -30.80 -4.26 -12.21
N LYS A 718 -29.88 -4.58 -13.13
CA LYS A 718 -29.98 -5.77 -14.02
C LYS A 718 -28.76 -6.67 -13.86
N LEU A 719 -28.89 -7.74 -13.09
CA LEU A 719 -27.87 -8.76 -12.90
C LEU A 719 -28.19 -9.96 -13.81
N LYS A 720 -27.56 -10.08 -14.99
CA LYS A 720 -27.91 -11.13 -15.97
C LYS A 720 -26.71 -11.94 -16.47
N GLY A 721 -26.84 -13.27 -16.47
CA GLY A 721 -25.86 -14.19 -17.08
C GLY A 721 -24.52 -14.31 -16.36
N ASN A 722 -24.38 -13.70 -15.18
CA ASN A 722 -23.09 -13.63 -14.49
C ASN A 722 -22.75 -14.94 -13.79
N THR A 723 -21.46 -15.21 -13.63
CA THR A 723 -20.96 -16.36 -12.88
C THR A 723 -20.20 -15.90 -11.65
N VAL A 724 -20.60 -16.35 -10.46
CA VAL A 724 -19.82 -16.20 -9.21
C VAL A 724 -19.40 -17.60 -8.76
N LYS A 725 -18.10 -17.87 -8.65
CA LYS A 725 -17.62 -19.23 -8.34
C LYS A 725 -16.39 -19.30 -7.46
N ASP A 726 -16.23 -20.45 -6.80
CA ASP A 726 -15.05 -20.79 -6.00
C ASP A 726 -14.80 -19.80 -4.84
N CYS A 727 -15.89 -19.22 -4.35
CA CYS A 727 -15.95 -18.22 -3.29
C CYS A 727 -16.29 -18.86 -1.93
N SER A 728 -15.64 -19.97 -1.55
CA SER A 728 -16.10 -20.84 -0.45
C SER A 728 -16.08 -20.19 0.93
N SER A 729 -15.32 -19.11 1.11
CA SER A 729 -15.20 -18.36 2.36
C SER A 729 -16.16 -17.16 2.46
N VAL A 730 -16.89 -16.84 1.38
CA VAL A 730 -17.64 -15.59 1.24
C VAL A 730 -19.01 -15.79 0.57
N TRP A 731 -19.94 -14.88 0.78
CA TRP A 731 -21.26 -14.92 0.12
C TRP A 731 -21.13 -14.68 -1.38
N GLY A 732 -21.88 -15.38 -2.21
CA GLY A 732 -21.79 -15.27 -3.67
C GLY A 732 -22.33 -13.93 -4.17
N VAL A 733 -23.62 -13.68 -3.98
CA VAL A 733 -24.30 -12.42 -4.32
C VAL A 733 -25.16 -11.99 -3.14
N SER A 734 -24.99 -10.76 -2.68
CA SER A 734 -25.81 -10.16 -1.61
C SER A 734 -26.32 -8.79 -2.06
N LEU A 735 -27.65 -8.62 -2.07
CA LEU A 735 -28.31 -7.36 -2.39
C LEU A 735 -29.11 -6.87 -1.17
N ILE A 736 -28.86 -5.65 -0.72
CA ILE A 736 -29.57 -4.99 0.37
C ILE A 736 -30.37 -3.82 -0.21
N GLU A 737 -31.66 -3.74 0.12
CA GLU A 737 -32.59 -2.69 -0.34
C GLU A 737 -32.56 -2.44 -1.87
N PRO A 738 -32.56 -3.48 -2.74
CA PRO A 738 -32.60 -3.27 -4.18
C PRO A 738 -34.02 -2.89 -4.66
N VAL A 739 -34.12 -1.90 -5.54
CA VAL A 739 -35.38 -1.44 -6.15
C VAL A 739 -35.39 -1.73 -7.65
N ASN A 740 -36.49 -2.28 -8.18
CA ASN A 740 -36.65 -2.67 -9.59
C ASN A 740 -35.60 -3.67 -10.10
N ALA A 741 -35.13 -4.57 -9.24
CA ALA A 741 -34.00 -5.45 -9.56
C ALA A 741 -34.40 -6.71 -10.34
N THR A 742 -33.76 -6.93 -11.50
CA THR A 742 -33.90 -8.14 -12.31
C THR A 742 -32.63 -8.99 -12.25
N LEU A 743 -32.73 -10.18 -11.67
CA LEU A 743 -31.67 -11.18 -11.56
C LEU A 743 -32.01 -12.37 -12.48
N ALA A 744 -31.31 -12.53 -13.61
CA ALA A 744 -31.67 -13.51 -14.64
C ALA A 744 -30.50 -14.41 -15.07
N ASN A 745 -30.65 -15.73 -14.98
CA ASN A 745 -29.69 -16.75 -15.42
C ASN A 745 -28.27 -16.62 -14.82
N ASN A 746 -28.15 -16.13 -13.58
CA ASN A 746 -26.86 -16.06 -12.89
C ASN A 746 -26.48 -17.44 -12.32
N THR A 747 -25.21 -17.80 -12.39
CA THR A 747 -24.66 -19.07 -11.91
C THR A 747 -23.79 -18.83 -10.69
N LEU A 748 -24.09 -19.52 -9.59
CA LEU A 748 -23.36 -19.48 -8.34
C LEU A 748 -22.84 -20.89 -8.01
N GLN A 749 -21.55 -21.03 -7.75
CA GLN A 749 -20.91 -22.33 -7.58
C GLN A 749 -19.83 -22.32 -6.49
N ASN A 750 -19.87 -23.26 -5.55
CA ASN A 750 -18.84 -23.40 -4.48
C ASN A 750 -18.70 -22.13 -3.60
N CYS A 751 -19.78 -21.39 -3.34
CA CYS A 751 -19.78 -20.21 -2.47
C CYS A 751 -20.13 -20.55 -1.01
N LEU A 752 -19.82 -19.68 -0.03
CA LEU A 752 -20.31 -19.87 1.34
C LEU A 752 -21.84 -19.83 1.37
N GLY A 753 -22.43 -18.74 0.87
CA GLY A 753 -23.84 -18.65 0.53
C GLY A 753 -24.01 -18.30 -0.95
N GLY A 754 -25.16 -18.62 -1.53
CA GLY A 754 -25.47 -18.33 -2.92
C GLY A 754 -25.92 -16.88 -3.10
N LEU A 755 -27.21 -16.70 -3.39
CA LEU A 755 -27.83 -15.43 -3.76
C LEU A 755 -28.76 -14.99 -2.63
N VAL A 756 -28.58 -13.76 -2.13
CA VAL A 756 -29.40 -13.15 -1.08
C VAL A 756 -29.97 -11.83 -1.56
N THR A 757 -31.26 -11.58 -1.29
CA THR A 757 -31.90 -10.26 -1.43
C THR A 757 -32.65 -9.91 -0.15
N ILE A 758 -32.32 -8.76 0.46
CA ILE A 758 -32.93 -8.26 1.71
C ILE A 758 -33.67 -6.95 1.46
N SER A 759 -34.90 -6.82 1.96
CA SER A 759 -35.75 -5.61 1.92
C SER A 759 -35.89 -4.99 0.52
N GLY A 760 -35.99 -5.83 -0.52
CA GLY A 760 -36.07 -5.38 -1.91
C GLY A 760 -37.49 -5.12 -2.40
N GLU A 761 -37.63 -4.10 -3.26
CA GLU A 761 -38.88 -3.71 -3.92
C GLU A 761 -38.83 -4.13 -5.41
N ASN A 762 -39.92 -4.71 -5.92
CA ASN A 762 -40.05 -5.12 -7.32
C ASN A 762 -38.90 -6.03 -7.82
N VAL A 763 -38.53 -7.03 -7.01
CA VAL A 763 -37.42 -7.97 -7.29
C VAL A 763 -37.87 -9.20 -8.08
N SER A 764 -37.23 -9.46 -9.22
CA SER A 764 -37.45 -10.66 -10.05
C SER A 764 -36.19 -11.51 -10.14
N ILE A 765 -36.29 -12.78 -9.75
CA ILE A 765 -35.22 -13.78 -9.81
C ILE A 765 -35.66 -14.90 -10.76
N SER A 766 -34.93 -15.11 -11.85
CA SER A 766 -35.34 -16.06 -12.91
C SER A 766 -34.16 -16.87 -13.46
N GLY A 767 -34.32 -18.19 -13.58
CA GLY A 767 -33.32 -19.08 -14.20
C GLY A 767 -31.96 -19.15 -13.50
N CYS A 768 -31.81 -18.56 -12.32
CA CYS A 768 -30.55 -18.57 -11.57
C CYS A 768 -30.23 -19.98 -11.05
N SER A 769 -28.95 -20.34 -11.02
CA SER A 769 -28.48 -21.63 -10.50
C SER A 769 -27.55 -21.42 -9.32
N ALA A 770 -27.75 -22.15 -8.22
CA ALA A 770 -26.83 -22.21 -7.08
C ALA A 770 -26.46 -23.68 -6.80
N ASN A 771 -25.18 -24.03 -6.92
CA ASN A 771 -24.71 -25.41 -6.78
C ASN A 771 -23.57 -25.47 -5.76
N ASN A 772 -23.70 -26.35 -4.76
CA ASN A 772 -22.70 -26.54 -3.72
C ASN A 772 -22.42 -25.25 -2.92
N CYS A 773 -23.48 -24.53 -2.52
CA CYS A 773 -23.39 -23.34 -1.66
C CYS A 773 -23.59 -23.76 -0.19
N ILE A 774 -22.54 -23.62 0.62
CA ILE A 774 -22.39 -24.33 1.91
C ILE A 774 -23.52 -24.03 2.90
N SER A 775 -23.95 -22.78 2.99
CA SER A 775 -24.87 -22.24 4.01
C SER A 775 -26.28 -21.99 3.47
N GLY A 776 -26.44 -21.64 2.20
CA GLY A 776 -27.75 -21.46 1.56
C GLY A 776 -27.66 -21.16 0.07
N GLY A 777 -28.71 -21.50 -0.69
CA GLY A 777 -28.77 -21.35 -2.14
C GLY A 777 -29.37 -20.02 -2.59
N ILE A 778 -30.69 -19.87 -2.53
CA ILE A 778 -31.39 -18.61 -2.85
C ILE A 778 -32.21 -18.17 -1.63
N LEU A 779 -31.89 -17.00 -1.08
CA LEU A 779 -32.54 -16.41 0.08
C LEU A 779 -33.21 -15.09 -0.33
N VAL A 780 -34.52 -14.97 -0.11
CA VAL A 780 -35.28 -13.72 -0.27
C VAL A 780 -35.88 -13.34 1.08
N ILE A 781 -35.56 -12.16 1.60
CA ILE A 781 -35.98 -11.74 2.94
C ILE A 781 -36.61 -10.35 2.82
N ASN A 782 -37.93 -10.27 2.92
CA ASN A 782 -38.65 -8.99 2.99
C ASN A 782 -39.59 -8.99 4.20
N ASN A 783 -39.36 -8.07 5.13
CA ASN A 783 -39.99 -8.07 6.46
C ASN A 783 -40.97 -6.89 6.67
N GLU A 784 -41.26 -6.08 5.64
CA GLU A 784 -42.18 -4.94 5.78
C GLU A 784 -43.63 -5.32 5.43
N GLU A 785 -44.49 -5.44 6.45
CA GLU A 785 -45.93 -5.60 6.28
C GLU A 785 -46.53 -4.40 5.48
N GLY A 786 -46.89 -4.65 4.22
CA GLY A 786 -47.68 -3.71 3.41
C GLY A 786 -47.11 -3.34 2.04
N ALA A 787 -45.90 -3.76 1.69
CA ALA A 787 -45.34 -3.59 0.35
C ALA A 787 -45.95 -4.60 -0.64
N GLY A 788 -47.03 -4.21 -1.32
CA GLY A 788 -47.84 -5.08 -2.20
C GLY A 788 -47.19 -5.51 -3.54
N ASP A 789 -45.87 -5.38 -3.68
CA ASP A 789 -45.12 -5.68 -4.90
C ASP A 789 -44.27 -6.95 -4.71
N GLY A 790 -44.97 -8.09 -4.71
CA GLY A 790 -44.40 -9.40 -4.38
C GLY A 790 -43.28 -9.85 -5.31
N TYR A 791 -42.19 -10.34 -4.71
CA TYR A 791 -41.04 -10.85 -5.44
C TYR A 791 -41.38 -12.14 -6.21
N THR A 792 -40.67 -12.43 -7.29
CA THR A 792 -40.90 -13.65 -8.10
C THR A 792 -39.60 -14.44 -8.23
N VAL A 793 -39.60 -15.70 -7.78
CA VAL A 793 -38.49 -16.65 -7.98
C VAL A 793 -38.95 -17.78 -8.90
N SER A 794 -38.42 -17.79 -10.13
CA SER A 794 -38.92 -18.67 -11.19
C SER A 794 -37.82 -19.45 -11.92
N GLY A 795 -38.07 -20.72 -12.23
CA GLY A 795 -37.17 -21.56 -13.04
C GLY A 795 -35.74 -21.73 -12.48
N CYS A 796 -35.51 -21.40 -11.21
CA CYS A 796 -34.18 -21.43 -10.61
C CYS A 796 -33.80 -22.86 -10.19
N LYS A 797 -32.50 -23.17 -10.20
CA LYS A 797 -31.98 -24.50 -9.88
C LYS A 797 -31.03 -24.45 -8.69
N VAL A 798 -31.40 -25.08 -7.57
CA VAL A 798 -30.55 -25.17 -6.39
C VAL A 798 -30.20 -26.62 -6.05
N GLU A 799 -28.89 -26.90 -5.99
CA GLU A 799 -28.34 -28.22 -5.71
C GLU A 799 -27.30 -28.20 -4.58
N ARG A 800 -27.29 -29.24 -3.75
CA ARG A 800 -26.22 -29.55 -2.77
C ARG A 800 -25.91 -28.41 -1.79
N SER A 801 -26.89 -27.59 -1.47
CA SER A 801 -26.77 -26.48 -0.51
C SER A 801 -27.44 -26.86 0.82
N TYR A 802 -27.16 -26.18 1.93
CA TYR A 802 -27.90 -26.46 3.17
C TYR A 802 -29.38 -26.06 3.01
N LEU A 803 -29.64 -24.83 2.57
CA LEU A 803 -30.96 -24.38 2.11
C LEU A 803 -31.01 -24.39 0.58
N GLY A 804 -32.08 -24.95 0.00
CA GLY A 804 -32.40 -24.78 -1.42
C GLY A 804 -32.87 -23.36 -1.69
N LEU A 805 -34.13 -23.08 -1.35
CA LEU A 805 -34.71 -21.74 -1.35
C LEU A 805 -35.22 -21.41 0.05
N LEU A 806 -34.95 -20.20 0.54
CA LEU A 806 -35.61 -19.61 1.72
C LEU A 806 -36.29 -18.30 1.32
N ALA A 807 -37.50 -18.09 1.84
CA ALA A 807 -38.27 -16.88 1.60
C ALA A 807 -38.91 -16.32 2.88
N ALA A 808 -38.98 -14.99 2.95
CA ALA A 808 -39.84 -14.25 3.88
C ALA A 808 -40.51 -13.05 3.21
N GLY A 809 -41.77 -12.78 3.56
CA GLY A 809 -42.67 -11.85 2.87
C GLY A 809 -43.44 -12.50 1.71
N GLU A 810 -44.30 -11.75 1.02
CA GLU A 810 -45.17 -12.30 -0.04
C GLU A 810 -44.47 -12.41 -1.42
N GLY A 811 -44.62 -13.55 -2.11
CA GLY A 811 -44.00 -13.75 -3.43
C GLY A 811 -44.43 -15.01 -4.20
N ASN A 812 -43.98 -15.14 -5.45
CA ASN A 812 -44.35 -16.26 -6.34
C ASN A 812 -43.16 -17.19 -6.61
N PHE A 813 -43.33 -18.50 -6.38
CA PHE A 813 -42.30 -19.52 -6.51
C PHE A 813 -42.71 -20.55 -7.56
N THR A 814 -42.20 -20.42 -8.79
CA THR A 814 -42.71 -21.19 -9.94
C THR A 814 -41.62 -21.95 -10.71
N GLY A 815 -41.80 -23.24 -10.94
CA GLY A 815 -40.91 -24.01 -11.83
C GLY A 815 -39.48 -24.25 -11.32
N ASN A 816 -39.20 -24.02 -10.03
CA ASN A 816 -37.86 -24.14 -9.46
C ASN A 816 -37.48 -25.61 -9.23
N THR A 817 -36.21 -25.97 -9.42
CA THR A 817 -35.66 -27.31 -9.15
C THR A 817 -34.75 -27.26 -7.92
N LEU A 818 -35.20 -27.84 -6.81
CA LEU A 818 -34.54 -27.80 -5.51
C LEU A 818 -34.17 -29.23 -5.09
N SER A 819 -32.93 -29.66 -5.38
CA SER A 819 -32.56 -31.07 -5.24
C SER A 819 -31.25 -31.37 -4.51
N GLY A 820 -31.31 -32.31 -3.56
CA GLY A 820 -30.15 -32.77 -2.80
C GLY A 820 -29.63 -31.77 -1.76
N ASN A 821 -30.49 -30.87 -1.28
CA ASN A 821 -30.19 -29.90 -0.22
C ASN A 821 -30.55 -30.48 1.17
N SER A 822 -30.27 -29.77 2.27
CA SER A 822 -30.83 -30.16 3.58
C SER A 822 -32.32 -29.84 3.64
N TYR A 823 -32.70 -28.58 3.40
CA TYR A 823 -34.08 -28.16 3.18
C TYR A 823 -34.29 -27.80 1.70
N GLY A 824 -35.40 -28.23 1.11
CA GLY A 824 -35.79 -27.84 -0.25
C GLY A 824 -36.24 -26.38 -0.31
N LEU A 825 -37.44 -26.10 0.18
CA LEU A 825 -38.03 -24.76 0.32
C LEU A 825 -38.33 -24.47 1.80
N VAL A 826 -37.86 -23.35 2.32
CA VAL A 826 -38.15 -22.83 3.67
C VAL A 826 -38.92 -21.52 3.53
N ILE A 827 -39.99 -21.35 4.31
CA ILE A 827 -40.81 -20.15 4.29
C ILE A 827 -41.13 -19.67 5.71
N TYR A 828 -40.99 -18.35 5.91
CA TYR A 828 -41.24 -17.62 7.15
C TYR A 828 -42.10 -16.38 6.85
N ASP A 829 -43.24 -16.20 7.53
CA ASP A 829 -44.16 -15.08 7.23
C ASP A 829 -44.50 -14.91 5.74
N VAL A 830 -44.58 -16.04 5.02
CA VAL A 830 -44.96 -16.04 3.61
C VAL A 830 -46.47 -16.21 3.56
N ASN A 831 -47.16 -15.16 3.11
CA ASN A 831 -48.61 -15.13 2.99
C ASN A 831 -49.05 -14.87 1.55
N ASN A 832 -50.30 -15.24 1.24
CA ASN A 832 -50.98 -14.98 -0.04
C ASN A 832 -50.23 -15.45 -1.31
N SER A 833 -49.25 -16.34 -1.16
CA SER A 833 -48.23 -16.65 -2.17
C SER A 833 -48.57 -17.87 -3.03
N LEU A 834 -48.06 -17.89 -4.27
CA LEU A 834 -48.20 -19.02 -5.20
C LEU A 834 -46.95 -19.89 -5.21
N ILE A 835 -47.10 -21.19 -4.92
CA ILE A 835 -46.01 -22.18 -4.99
C ILE A 835 -46.45 -23.29 -5.97
N CYS A 836 -45.99 -23.23 -7.22
CA CYS A 836 -46.37 -24.23 -8.23
C CYS A 836 -45.26 -24.66 -9.19
N ASP A 837 -45.45 -25.80 -9.85
CA ASP A 837 -44.54 -26.36 -10.86
C ASP A 837 -43.12 -26.69 -10.35
N ASN A 838 -42.86 -26.63 -9.04
CA ASN A 838 -41.52 -26.85 -8.49
C ASN A 838 -41.19 -28.34 -8.38
N ILE A 839 -39.93 -28.71 -8.66
CA ILE A 839 -39.38 -30.06 -8.53
C ILE A 839 -38.47 -30.09 -7.30
N VAL A 840 -38.93 -30.73 -6.22
CA VAL A 840 -38.29 -30.71 -4.90
C VAL A 840 -37.93 -32.13 -4.50
N THR A 841 -36.67 -32.54 -4.69
CA THR A 841 -36.28 -33.96 -4.63
C THR A 841 -34.98 -34.27 -3.88
N GLY A 842 -34.93 -35.39 -3.17
CA GLY A 842 -33.73 -35.85 -2.49
C GLY A 842 -33.22 -34.95 -1.35
N ASN A 843 -34.02 -34.00 -0.87
CA ASN A 843 -33.66 -33.15 0.27
C ASN A 843 -33.81 -33.95 1.58
N CYS A 844 -32.90 -33.76 2.54
CA CYS A 844 -32.75 -34.71 3.66
C CYS A 844 -33.52 -34.37 4.95
N LEU A 845 -33.84 -33.11 5.21
CA LEU A 845 -34.61 -32.65 6.38
C LEU A 845 -36.09 -32.39 6.04
N ALA A 846 -36.36 -31.60 5.00
CA ALA A 846 -37.70 -31.44 4.46
C ALA A 846 -37.70 -31.03 2.97
N GLY A 847 -38.76 -31.41 2.24
CA GLY A 847 -39.08 -30.86 0.93
C GLY A 847 -39.53 -29.40 1.02
N ILE A 848 -40.61 -29.14 1.76
CA ILE A 848 -41.06 -27.79 2.13
C ILE A 848 -41.20 -27.68 3.66
N ALA A 849 -40.74 -26.57 4.25
CA ALA A 849 -40.78 -26.30 5.68
C ALA A 849 -41.43 -24.95 5.99
N PHE A 850 -42.45 -24.96 6.85
CA PHE A 850 -43.18 -23.77 7.31
C PHE A 850 -42.72 -23.37 8.71
N ASP A 851 -42.22 -22.14 8.80
CA ASP A 851 -41.79 -21.46 10.03
C ASP A 851 -40.92 -22.34 10.96
N PRO A 852 -39.88 -23.06 10.46
CA PRO A 852 -39.06 -23.95 11.28
C PRO A 852 -38.31 -23.19 12.39
N ASP A 853 -37.76 -23.91 13.37
CA ASP A 853 -37.09 -23.26 14.50
C ASP A 853 -35.92 -22.39 14.01
N LEU A 854 -35.93 -21.11 14.40
CA LEU A 854 -34.87 -20.17 14.06
C LEU A 854 -33.53 -20.61 14.67
N GLU A 855 -33.52 -21.32 15.82
CA GLU A 855 -32.28 -21.89 16.36
C GLU A 855 -31.65 -22.96 15.44
N GLU A 856 -32.43 -23.61 14.55
CA GLU A 856 -31.92 -24.54 13.53
C GLU A 856 -31.46 -23.85 12.23
N ILE A 857 -32.04 -22.69 11.88
CA ILE A 857 -31.75 -22.00 10.61
C ILE A 857 -30.70 -20.89 10.75
N ILE A 858 -30.75 -20.11 11.84
CA ILE A 858 -29.80 -19.02 12.16
C ILE A 858 -28.33 -19.45 12.08
N PRO A 859 -27.93 -20.65 12.55
CA PRO A 859 -26.54 -21.08 12.44
C PRO A 859 -26.07 -21.16 10.99
N HIS A 860 -26.96 -21.53 10.07
CA HIS A 860 -26.63 -21.75 8.67
C HIS A 860 -26.86 -20.52 7.80
N THR A 861 -27.68 -19.55 8.20
CA THR A 861 -27.93 -18.34 7.39
C THR A 861 -27.19 -17.09 7.87
N GLY A 862 -26.84 -16.96 9.16
CA GLY A 862 -26.17 -15.76 9.68
C GLY A 862 -27.02 -14.47 9.75
N LEU A 863 -28.23 -14.47 9.16
CA LEU A 863 -28.95 -13.25 8.72
C LEU A 863 -30.32 -13.02 9.39
N LEU A 864 -30.71 -13.85 10.38
CA LEU A 864 -32.03 -13.80 10.99
C LEU A 864 -31.91 -13.56 12.51
N ARG A 865 -32.29 -12.39 13.02
CA ARG A 865 -32.45 -12.16 14.49
C ARG A 865 -33.81 -11.68 14.95
N SER A 866 -34.72 -11.41 14.03
CA SER A 866 -36.06 -10.88 14.33
C SER A 866 -37.03 -11.30 13.24
N MET A 867 -37.67 -12.46 13.42
CA MET A 867 -38.86 -12.88 12.70
C MET A 867 -39.94 -13.27 13.72
N GLU A 868 -40.27 -12.34 14.64
CA GLU A 868 -41.48 -12.42 15.45
C GLU A 868 -42.68 -11.93 14.61
N SER A 869 -43.08 -12.73 13.63
CA SER A 869 -44.11 -12.41 12.63
C SER A 869 -45.14 -13.56 12.50
N PRO A 870 -46.31 -13.36 11.88
CA PRO A 870 -47.34 -14.38 11.85
C PRO A 870 -46.94 -15.64 11.05
N ALA A 871 -47.59 -16.74 11.38
CA ALA A 871 -47.36 -18.03 10.75
C ALA A 871 -47.72 -18.03 9.24
N SER A 872 -46.85 -18.61 8.41
CA SER A 872 -46.95 -18.62 6.94
C SER A 872 -48.26 -19.27 6.45
N GLY A 873 -49.22 -18.47 5.96
CA GLY A 873 -50.60 -18.90 5.71
C GLY A 873 -51.24 -18.37 4.42
N ASN A 874 -52.42 -18.90 4.09
CA ASN A 874 -53.20 -18.54 2.91
C ASN A 874 -52.47 -18.72 1.56
N ASN A 875 -51.42 -19.53 1.52
CA ASN A 875 -50.68 -19.81 0.29
C ASN A 875 -51.39 -20.86 -0.57
N THR A 876 -51.19 -20.80 -1.89
CA THR A 876 -51.76 -21.76 -2.85
C THR A 876 -50.66 -22.62 -3.45
N ILE A 877 -50.68 -23.91 -3.14
CA ILE A 877 -49.58 -24.86 -3.35
C ILE A 877 -50.07 -26.03 -4.20
N TYR A 878 -49.74 -26.07 -5.48
CA TYR A 878 -50.20 -27.12 -6.39
C TYR A 878 -49.23 -27.39 -7.55
N ASN A 879 -49.39 -28.52 -8.21
CA ASN A 879 -48.55 -28.99 -9.31
C ASN A 879 -47.04 -29.07 -8.99
N ASN A 880 -46.67 -29.22 -7.71
CA ASN A 880 -45.28 -29.46 -7.32
C ASN A 880 -44.99 -30.98 -7.28
N TYR A 881 -43.74 -31.35 -7.54
CA TYR A 881 -43.24 -32.72 -7.43
C TYR A 881 -42.38 -32.84 -6.16
N PHE A 882 -42.91 -33.48 -5.13
CA PHE A 882 -42.20 -33.73 -3.86
C PHE A 882 -41.74 -35.19 -3.79
N ASN A 883 -40.42 -35.41 -3.70
CA ASN A 883 -39.83 -36.74 -3.48
C ASN A 883 -38.60 -36.66 -2.56
N ASN A 884 -38.86 -36.61 -1.25
CA ASN A 884 -37.86 -36.39 -0.20
C ASN A 884 -38.06 -37.40 0.94
N VAL A 885 -37.07 -37.52 1.84
CA VAL A 885 -37.19 -38.41 3.02
C VAL A 885 -38.35 -37.96 3.91
N ASN A 886 -38.50 -36.65 4.07
CA ASN A 886 -39.70 -36.00 4.57
C ASN A 886 -40.12 -34.93 3.56
N ASN A 887 -41.35 -34.96 3.06
CA ASN A 887 -41.81 -33.97 2.08
C ASN A 887 -42.24 -32.65 2.73
N THR A 888 -42.71 -32.65 3.98
CA THR A 888 -43.27 -31.46 4.64
C THR A 888 -42.86 -31.37 6.10
N LEU A 889 -42.45 -30.18 6.55
CA LEU A 889 -42.25 -29.83 7.96
C LEU A 889 -43.15 -28.65 8.32
N PHE A 890 -43.87 -28.75 9.45
CA PHE A 890 -44.85 -27.76 9.87
C PHE A 890 -44.67 -27.41 11.35
N CYS A 891 -44.03 -26.28 11.62
CA CYS A 891 -43.85 -25.78 12.98
C CYS A 891 -44.94 -24.77 13.41
N SER A 892 -45.79 -24.31 12.47
CA SER A 892 -46.95 -23.47 12.75
C SER A 892 -48.30 -24.15 12.45
N GLU A 893 -49.40 -23.49 12.83
CA GLU A 893 -50.79 -23.93 12.63
C GLU A 893 -51.55 -23.12 11.55
N ALA A 894 -50.84 -22.36 10.71
CA ALA A 894 -51.46 -21.60 9.63
C ALA A 894 -52.02 -22.48 8.50
N ASN A 895 -53.23 -22.16 8.05
CA ASN A 895 -53.91 -22.89 6.99
C ASN A 895 -53.38 -22.50 5.61
N ASN A 896 -53.08 -23.50 4.78
CA ASN A 896 -52.60 -23.34 3.41
C ASN A 896 -53.42 -24.23 2.45
N THR A 897 -53.56 -23.83 1.20
CA THR A 897 -54.36 -24.53 0.18
C THR A 897 -53.46 -25.44 -0.65
N TRP A 898 -53.67 -26.75 -0.58
CA TRP A 898 -52.77 -27.77 -1.16
C TRP A 898 -53.18 -28.31 -2.54
N ASN A 899 -54.19 -27.70 -3.18
CA ASN A 899 -54.59 -28.01 -4.54
C ASN A 899 -55.33 -26.83 -5.18
N THR A 900 -55.26 -26.72 -6.51
CA THR A 900 -56.17 -25.86 -7.28
C THR A 900 -57.45 -26.62 -7.64
N SER A 901 -58.42 -25.96 -8.28
CA SER A 901 -59.55 -26.65 -8.92
C SER A 901 -59.08 -27.49 -10.11
N LYS A 902 -59.64 -28.70 -10.30
CA LYS A 902 -59.33 -29.58 -11.46
C LYS A 902 -59.46 -28.79 -12.78
N THR A 903 -58.32 -28.50 -13.40
CA THR A 903 -58.20 -27.57 -14.55
C THR A 903 -57.47 -28.27 -15.68
N ALA A 904 -57.95 -28.16 -16.93
CA ALA A 904 -57.26 -28.77 -18.07
C ALA A 904 -55.89 -28.11 -18.29
N GLY A 905 -54.82 -28.90 -18.24
CA GLY A 905 -53.44 -28.41 -18.27
C GLY A 905 -52.46 -29.53 -17.92
N LYS A 906 -51.26 -29.49 -18.50
CA LYS A 906 -50.28 -30.56 -18.31
C LYS A 906 -49.70 -30.51 -16.90
N SER A 907 -49.91 -31.55 -16.10
CA SER A 907 -49.35 -31.64 -14.76
C SER A 907 -47.83 -31.88 -14.77
N ILE A 908 -47.17 -31.64 -13.63
CA ILE A 908 -45.73 -31.81 -13.45
C ILE A 908 -45.26 -33.26 -13.70
N VAL A 909 -46.17 -34.23 -13.57
CA VAL A 909 -45.96 -35.65 -13.91
C VAL A 909 -46.51 -36.06 -15.30
N GLY A 910 -46.97 -35.08 -16.09
CA GLY A 910 -47.40 -35.28 -17.48
C GLY A 910 -48.85 -35.69 -17.67
N GLY A 911 -49.69 -35.66 -16.63
CA GLY A 911 -51.13 -35.87 -16.72
C GLY A 911 -51.87 -34.72 -17.42
N PRO A 912 -53.11 -34.93 -17.90
CA PRO A 912 -53.90 -33.95 -18.66
C PRO A 912 -54.60 -32.86 -17.82
N TYR A 913 -54.63 -32.98 -16.49
CA TYR A 913 -55.23 -32.00 -15.59
C TYR A 913 -54.27 -31.53 -14.50
N LEU A 914 -54.35 -30.24 -14.16
CA LEU A 914 -53.82 -29.66 -12.93
C LEU A 914 -54.81 -29.91 -11.78
N GLY A 915 -54.28 -30.17 -10.59
CA GLY A 915 -55.05 -30.44 -9.37
C GLY A 915 -54.25 -30.11 -8.13
N GLY A 916 -53.79 -31.12 -7.41
CA GLY A 916 -52.92 -31.04 -6.24
C GLY A 916 -51.43 -31.18 -6.59
N ASN A 917 -50.68 -31.79 -5.68
CA ASN A 917 -49.24 -32.03 -5.81
C ASN A 917 -48.96 -33.54 -6.01
N TYR A 918 -47.75 -33.87 -6.46
CA TYR A 918 -47.28 -35.26 -6.57
C TYR A 918 -46.42 -35.61 -5.37
N TRP A 919 -46.86 -36.60 -4.58
CA TRP A 919 -46.31 -36.99 -3.29
C TRP A 919 -45.62 -38.37 -3.38
N ALA A 920 -44.35 -38.37 -3.79
CA ALA A 920 -43.50 -39.56 -3.85
C ALA A 920 -42.54 -39.65 -2.64
N ASN A 921 -41.86 -40.78 -2.48
CA ASN A 921 -40.73 -40.88 -1.55
C ASN A 921 -39.56 -41.71 -2.12
N PRO A 922 -38.33 -41.60 -1.58
CA PRO A 922 -37.16 -42.30 -2.11
C PRO A 922 -37.23 -43.84 -2.06
N SER A 923 -38.20 -44.42 -1.33
CA SER A 923 -38.45 -45.86 -1.29
C SER A 923 -39.46 -46.36 -2.32
N GLY A 924 -40.08 -45.47 -3.11
CA GLY A 924 -41.12 -45.84 -4.08
C GLY A 924 -42.45 -46.20 -3.44
N THR A 925 -42.74 -45.67 -2.25
CA THR A 925 -43.97 -45.96 -1.49
C THR A 925 -44.75 -44.69 -1.11
N GLY A 926 -44.49 -43.57 -1.79
CA GLY A 926 -45.25 -42.34 -1.58
C GLY A 926 -46.71 -42.49 -1.96
N PHE A 927 -47.57 -41.60 -1.46
CA PHE A 927 -49.00 -41.62 -1.73
C PHE A 927 -49.29 -41.66 -3.25
N SER A 928 -48.69 -40.74 -4.00
CA SER A 928 -48.90 -40.62 -5.45
C SER A 928 -48.32 -41.80 -6.25
N GLU A 929 -47.41 -42.57 -5.67
CA GLU A 929 -46.80 -43.75 -6.30
C GLU A 929 -47.65 -45.04 -6.12
N ASN A 930 -48.56 -45.05 -5.14
CA ASN A 930 -49.33 -46.23 -4.73
C ASN A 930 -50.86 -45.98 -4.60
N CYS A 931 -51.33 -44.78 -4.93
CA CYS A 931 -52.75 -44.44 -5.01
C CYS A 931 -53.45 -45.06 -6.23
N THR A 932 -54.78 -44.97 -6.26
CA THR A 932 -55.60 -45.40 -7.41
C THR A 932 -56.06 -44.19 -8.20
N ASP A 933 -55.94 -44.29 -9.52
CA ASP A 933 -56.56 -43.43 -10.53
C ASP A 933 -57.35 -44.34 -11.49
N ALA A 934 -58.64 -44.48 -11.22
CA ALA A 934 -59.53 -45.38 -11.92
C ALA A 934 -60.10 -44.79 -13.22
N ASP A 935 -60.31 -43.47 -13.29
CA ASP A 935 -60.83 -42.78 -14.48
C ASP A 935 -59.72 -42.36 -15.48
N ARG A 936 -58.45 -42.43 -15.06
CA ARG A 936 -57.21 -42.17 -15.79
C ARG A 936 -57.01 -40.71 -16.18
N ASP A 937 -57.45 -39.81 -15.30
CA ASP A 937 -57.28 -38.37 -15.47
C ASP A 937 -55.91 -37.84 -14.95
N GLY A 938 -55.13 -38.67 -14.25
CA GLY A 938 -53.84 -38.29 -13.64
C GLY A 938 -53.94 -37.64 -12.26
N ILE A 939 -55.10 -37.70 -11.62
CA ILE A 939 -55.41 -37.31 -10.24
C ILE A 939 -55.85 -38.59 -9.49
N ALA A 940 -55.49 -38.73 -8.22
CA ALA A 940 -55.93 -39.88 -7.44
C ALA A 940 -57.41 -39.77 -7.04
N ASP A 941 -58.13 -40.88 -7.03
CA ASP A 941 -59.54 -40.99 -6.58
C ASP A 941 -59.73 -40.67 -5.08
N SER A 942 -58.65 -40.49 -4.33
CA SER A 942 -58.62 -40.26 -2.88
C SER A 942 -57.71 -39.09 -2.51
N SER A 943 -58.12 -38.28 -1.54
CA SER A 943 -57.30 -37.19 -0.98
C SER A 943 -56.07 -37.73 -0.22
N CYS A 944 -54.97 -36.99 -0.29
CA CYS A 944 -53.76 -37.27 0.48
C CYS A 944 -53.80 -36.48 1.79
N GLU A 945 -53.78 -37.15 2.94
CA GLU A 945 -53.57 -36.47 4.23
C GLU A 945 -52.09 -36.08 4.37
N ILE A 946 -51.84 -34.82 4.73
CA ILE A 946 -50.49 -34.26 4.88
C ILE A 946 -50.10 -34.17 6.36
N LYS A 947 -50.98 -33.59 7.19
CA LYS A 947 -50.81 -33.45 8.65
C LYS A 947 -52.17 -33.28 9.34
N ASN A 948 -52.52 -34.15 10.28
CA ASN A 948 -53.68 -34.05 11.21
C ASN A 948 -54.92 -33.33 10.63
N GLY A 949 -55.55 -33.89 9.60
CA GLY A 949 -56.75 -33.32 8.99
C GLY A 949 -56.52 -32.21 7.93
N THR A 950 -55.27 -31.89 7.59
CA THR A 950 -54.90 -31.11 6.41
C THR A 950 -54.74 -32.04 5.21
N PHE A 951 -55.43 -31.75 4.11
CA PHE A 951 -55.46 -32.61 2.92
C PHE A 951 -55.07 -31.85 1.65
N ASP A 952 -54.37 -32.56 0.76
CA ASP A 952 -54.45 -32.32 -0.68
C ASP A 952 -55.66 -33.09 -1.21
N TYR A 953 -56.65 -32.39 -1.76
CA TYR A 953 -57.89 -33.00 -2.23
C TYR A 953 -57.84 -33.54 -3.67
N LEU A 954 -56.81 -33.21 -4.45
CA LEU A 954 -56.66 -33.63 -5.85
C LEU A 954 -55.23 -34.09 -6.16
N PRO A 955 -54.58 -34.92 -5.31
CA PRO A 955 -53.17 -35.25 -5.45
C PRO A 955 -52.90 -35.94 -6.79
N LEU A 956 -51.81 -35.57 -7.44
CA LEU A 956 -51.47 -36.03 -8.78
C LEU A 956 -50.95 -37.46 -8.76
N THR A 957 -51.11 -38.20 -9.86
CA THR A 957 -50.48 -39.50 -10.08
C THR A 957 -50.08 -39.72 -11.55
N VAL A 958 -49.30 -40.78 -11.81
CA VAL A 958 -48.78 -41.13 -13.13
C VAL A 958 -49.72 -42.08 -13.87
N ILE A 959 -50.18 -41.69 -15.06
CA ILE A 959 -51.08 -42.53 -15.88
C ILE A 959 -50.29 -43.76 -16.41
N PRO A 960 -50.68 -45.01 -16.07
CA PRO A 960 -49.93 -46.20 -16.49
C PRO A 960 -49.98 -46.44 -18.00
N SER A 961 -48.82 -46.45 -18.67
CA SER A 961 -48.76 -46.63 -20.13
C SER A 961 -49.15 -48.05 -20.58
N THR A 962 -50.23 -48.16 -21.36
CA THR A 962 -50.79 -49.45 -21.81
C THR A 962 -50.09 -50.00 -23.07
N LYS A 963 -48.83 -50.45 -22.93
CA LYS A 963 -48.18 -51.31 -23.94
C LYS A 963 -47.48 -52.54 -23.32
N THR A 964 -48.27 -53.58 -23.07
CA THR A 964 -47.76 -54.93 -22.77
C THR A 964 -48.01 -55.87 -23.94
N THR A 965 -46.93 -56.30 -24.62
CA THR A 965 -46.96 -57.44 -25.55
C THR A 965 -45.98 -58.52 -25.12
N HIS A 966 -46.48 -59.55 -24.45
CA HIS A 966 -45.74 -60.79 -24.24
C HIS A 966 -45.58 -61.53 -25.59
N LYS A 967 -44.34 -61.88 -25.97
CA LYS A 967 -44.06 -63.04 -26.82
C LYS A 967 -42.80 -63.77 -26.37
N SER A 968 -42.78 -65.07 -26.62
CA SER A 968 -41.85 -66.04 -26.05
C SER A 968 -40.63 -66.32 -26.94
N SER A 969 -39.52 -66.67 -26.28
CA SER A 969 -38.48 -67.61 -26.72
C SER A 969 -38.25 -67.81 -28.23
N THR A 970 -37.22 -67.15 -28.77
CA THR A 970 -36.41 -67.65 -29.89
C THR A 970 -34.93 -67.47 -29.57
N ASN A 971 -34.07 -68.37 -30.09
CA ASN A 971 -32.62 -68.22 -29.95
C ASN A 971 -32.18 -66.96 -30.71
N TYR A 972 -31.55 -66.01 -30.02
CA TYR A 972 -31.14 -64.74 -30.61
C TYR A 972 -29.67 -64.76 -31.01
N VAL A 973 -29.41 -64.42 -32.28
CA VAL A 973 -28.07 -64.16 -32.82
C VAL A 973 -27.97 -62.65 -33.04
N PRO A 974 -26.95 -61.95 -32.50
CA PRO A 974 -26.74 -60.54 -32.80
C PRO A 974 -26.54 -60.35 -34.30
N SER A 975 -27.46 -59.62 -34.93
CA SER A 975 -27.48 -59.31 -36.37
C SER A 975 -26.79 -57.99 -36.67
N GLY A 976 -25.99 -57.96 -37.73
CA GLY A 976 -25.19 -56.80 -38.13
C GLY A 976 -23.76 -56.90 -37.63
N VAL A 977 -22.82 -56.50 -38.48
CA VAL A 977 -21.41 -56.26 -38.14
C VAL A 977 -21.25 -54.75 -38.07
N SER A 978 -20.65 -54.23 -37.01
CA SER A 978 -20.40 -52.78 -36.90
C SER A 978 -19.47 -52.30 -38.04
N PRO A 979 -19.66 -51.10 -38.65
CA PRO A 979 -18.73 -50.59 -39.66
C PRO A 979 -17.29 -50.48 -39.12
N GLY A 980 -16.29 -50.79 -39.94
CA GLY A 980 -14.86 -50.74 -39.55
C GLY A 980 -14.31 -51.97 -38.82
N VAL A 981 -15.12 -53.02 -38.63
CA VAL A 981 -14.69 -54.28 -37.99
C VAL A 981 -13.78 -55.09 -38.93
N THR A 982 -12.58 -55.44 -38.45
CA THR A 982 -11.54 -56.20 -39.16
C THR A 982 -11.33 -57.62 -38.63
N GLY A 983 -11.82 -57.92 -37.42
CA GLY A 983 -11.77 -59.25 -36.81
C GLY A 983 -12.98 -59.53 -35.93
N MET A 984 -13.35 -60.80 -35.73
CA MET A 984 -14.52 -61.14 -34.91
C MET A 984 -14.40 -62.52 -34.24
N ASP A 985 -14.65 -62.56 -32.94
CA ASP A 985 -14.77 -63.79 -32.16
C ASP A 985 -16.22 -64.00 -31.70
N SER A 986 -16.65 -65.26 -31.57
CA SER A 986 -17.95 -65.57 -30.96
C SER A 986 -17.97 -66.92 -30.24
N VAL A 987 -18.78 -67.00 -29.18
CA VAL A 987 -18.95 -68.23 -28.38
C VAL A 987 -20.36 -68.28 -27.78
N GLN A 988 -20.99 -69.45 -27.83
CA GLN A 988 -22.31 -69.69 -27.26
C GLN A 988 -22.22 -70.56 -26.02
N LYS A 989 -22.94 -70.20 -24.95
CA LYS A 989 -23.06 -71.04 -23.75
C LYS A 989 -24.40 -70.83 -23.04
N ARG A 990 -24.90 -71.88 -22.38
CA ARG A 990 -26.10 -71.79 -21.55
C ARG A 990 -25.81 -71.03 -20.25
N VAL A 991 -26.59 -69.98 -19.98
CA VAL A 991 -26.54 -69.16 -18.76
C VAL A 991 -27.74 -69.46 -17.88
N VAL A 992 -27.51 -69.60 -16.58
CA VAL A 992 -28.53 -69.83 -15.56
C VAL A 992 -28.44 -68.69 -14.54
N ALA A 993 -29.61 -68.20 -14.09
CA ALA A 993 -29.68 -67.16 -13.06
C ALA A 993 -28.89 -67.54 -11.81
N GLY A 994 -28.19 -66.58 -11.21
CA GLY A 994 -27.39 -66.75 -9.99
C GLY A 994 -26.08 -67.53 -10.17
N THR A 995 -25.77 -68.08 -11.36
CA THR A 995 -24.55 -68.87 -11.59
C THR A 995 -23.52 -68.12 -12.44
N ARG A 996 -22.29 -67.97 -11.93
CA ARG A 996 -21.17 -67.34 -12.69
C ARG A 996 -20.82 -68.21 -13.91
N THR A 997 -21.15 -67.71 -15.10
CA THR A 997 -20.96 -68.44 -16.36
C THR A 997 -19.74 -67.90 -17.09
N GLY A 998 -18.76 -68.76 -17.36
CA GLY A 998 -17.55 -68.42 -18.11
C GLY A 998 -17.60 -68.88 -19.57
N PHE A 999 -17.35 -67.95 -20.47
CA PHE A 999 -17.22 -68.10 -21.93
C PHE A 999 -15.73 -68.05 -22.28
N LYS A 1000 -15.20 -69.11 -22.91
CA LYS A 1000 -13.79 -69.20 -23.31
C LYS A 1000 -13.70 -69.15 -24.83
N PHE A 1001 -12.80 -68.31 -25.34
CA PHE A 1001 -12.46 -68.24 -26.75
C PHE A 1001 -11.16 -69.03 -26.99
N ASN A 1002 -11.06 -69.73 -28.11
CA ASN A 1002 -9.89 -70.55 -28.45
C ASN A 1002 -9.11 -69.85 -29.57
N ASN A 1003 -7.92 -69.34 -29.23
CA ASN A 1003 -7.07 -68.50 -30.08
C ASN A 1003 -7.81 -67.30 -30.73
N PRO A 1004 -8.39 -66.40 -29.92
CA PRO A 1004 -9.20 -65.27 -30.38
C PRO A 1004 -8.40 -64.24 -31.19
N VAL A 1005 -9.02 -63.65 -32.21
CA VAL A 1005 -8.45 -62.51 -32.96
C VAL A 1005 -8.57 -61.18 -32.21
N SER A 1006 -9.43 -61.11 -31.19
CA SER A 1006 -9.56 -59.99 -30.26
C SER A 1006 -8.60 -60.02 -29.07
N ASP A 1007 -7.84 -61.12 -28.91
CA ASP A 1007 -7.05 -61.43 -27.73
C ASP A 1007 -7.85 -61.53 -26.40
N ILE A 1008 -9.19 -61.50 -26.45
CA ILE A 1008 -10.07 -61.77 -25.30
C ILE A 1008 -10.22 -63.28 -25.11
N LEU A 1009 -9.50 -63.84 -24.13
CA LEU A 1009 -9.41 -65.28 -23.89
C LEU A 1009 -10.63 -65.84 -23.15
N ARG A 1010 -11.16 -65.09 -22.17
CA ARG A 1010 -12.29 -65.54 -21.36
C ARG A 1010 -13.09 -64.36 -20.84
N LEU A 1011 -14.42 -64.45 -20.95
CA LEU A 1011 -15.36 -63.51 -20.35
C LEU A 1011 -16.22 -64.29 -19.33
N SER A 1012 -16.47 -63.75 -18.14
CA SER A 1012 -17.39 -64.39 -17.19
C SER A 1012 -18.18 -63.42 -16.34
N PHE A 1013 -19.46 -63.72 -16.13
CA PHE A 1013 -20.38 -62.93 -15.30
C PHE A 1013 -21.44 -63.83 -14.64
N THR A 1014 -22.07 -63.34 -13.57
CA THR A 1014 -23.27 -63.93 -12.99
C THR A 1014 -24.50 -63.16 -13.49
N SER A 1015 -25.42 -63.84 -14.18
CA SER A 1015 -26.69 -63.25 -14.60
C SER A 1015 -27.67 -63.21 -13.44
N GLN A 1016 -28.38 -62.09 -13.25
CA GLN A 1016 -29.50 -62.02 -12.30
C GLN A 1016 -30.80 -62.65 -12.87
N GLN A 1017 -30.87 -62.88 -14.19
CA GLN A 1017 -32.05 -63.43 -14.88
C GLN A 1017 -31.75 -64.77 -15.60
N TYR A 1018 -32.78 -65.59 -15.80
CA TYR A 1018 -32.65 -66.87 -16.53
C TYR A 1018 -32.75 -66.63 -18.04
N SER A 1019 -31.68 -66.95 -18.80
CA SER A 1019 -31.53 -66.44 -20.18
C SER A 1019 -31.20 -67.50 -21.24
N GLY A 1020 -31.18 -68.80 -20.90
CA GLY A 1020 -31.00 -69.87 -21.89
C GLY A 1020 -29.62 -69.84 -22.57
N ASN A 1021 -29.55 -70.06 -23.89
CA ASN A 1021 -28.29 -70.05 -24.63
C ASN A 1021 -27.92 -68.61 -25.02
N VAL A 1022 -26.91 -68.05 -24.35
CA VAL A 1022 -26.37 -66.71 -24.61
C VAL A 1022 -25.19 -66.81 -25.57
N ILE A 1023 -25.13 -65.91 -26.55
CA ILE A 1023 -23.98 -65.72 -27.44
C ILE A 1023 -23.23 -64.48 -26.99
N VAL A 1024 -21.92 -64.60 -26.83
CA VAL A 1024 -20.98 -63.47 -26.72
C VAL A 1024 -20.32 -63.29 -28.08
N ARG A 1025 -20.27 -62.04 -28.57
CA ARG A 1025 -19.56 -61.65 -29.79
C ARG A 1025 -18.60 -60.51 -29.44
N VAL A 1026 -17.33 -60.65 -29.84
CA VAL A 1026 -16.34 -59.57 -29.77
C VAL A 1026 -16.04 -59.12 -31.19
N GLU A 1027 -16.28 -57.86 -31.48
CA GLU A 1027 -15.99 -57.22 -32.78
C GLU A 1027 -14.70 -56.39 -32.62
N VAL A 1028 -13.67 -56.64 -33.42
CA VAL A 1028 -12.38 -55.92 -33.39
C VAL A 1028 -12.34 -54.92 -34.53
N PHE A 1029 -11.97 -53.67 -34.27
CA PHE A 1029 -11.85 -52.63 -35.28
C PHE A 1029 -10.41 -52.51 -35.80
N GLY A 1030 -10.26 -52.07 -37.05
CA GLY A 1030 -8.97 -51.63 -37.59
C GLY A 1030 -8.68 -50.15 -37.34
N ASP A 1031 -7.66 -49.62 -37.99
CA ASP A 1031 -7.16 -48.25 -37.77
C ASP A 1031 -8.20 -47.16 -38.09
N ALA A 1032 -9.14 -47.45 -38.99
CA ALA A 1032 -10.30 -46.62 -39.34
C ALA A 1032 -11.46 -46.72 -38.31
N GLY A 1033 -11.12 -46.78 -37.03
CA GLY A 1033 -12.07 -46.75 -35.93
C GLY A 1033 -12.75 -45.37 -35.74
N PRO A 1034 -13.74 -45.26 -34.85
CA PRO A 1034 -14.41 -44.00 -34.52
C PRO A 1034 -13.42 -42.90 -34.04
N GLU A 1035 -13.79 -41.65 -34.29
CA GLU A 1035 -12.91 -40.46 -34.18
C GLU A 1035 -12.29 -40.22 -32.79
N GLU A 1036 -12.91 -40.72 -31.72
CA GLU A 1036 -12.45 -40.51 -30.33
C GLU A 1036 -11.79 -41.77 -29.73
N LYS A 1037 -10.47 -41.71 -29.56
CA LYS A 1037 -9.65 -42.76 -28.93
C LYS A 1037 -9.35 -42.42 -27.46
N PRO A 1038 -9.15 -43.42 -26.57
CA PRO A 1038 -8.68 -43.16 -25.20
C PRO A 1038 -7.25 -42.63 -25.19
N GLU A 1039 -6.84 -42.04 -24.07
CA GLU A 1039 -5.44 -41.71 -23.80
C GLU A 1039 -4.56 -42.98 -23.66
N GLY A 1040 -3.30 -42.85 -24.09
CA GLY A 1040 -2.36 -43.97 -24.26
C GLY A 1040 -2.47 -44.66 -25.62
N GLU A 1041 -1.49 -45.48 -25.97
CA GLU A 1041 -1.48 -46.18 -27.26
C GLU A 1041 -2.43 -47.38 -27.25
N VAL A 1042 -3.20 -47.53 -28.32
CA VAL A 1042 -4.28 -48.52 -28.42
C VAL A 1042 -3.76 -49.82 -29.04
N TYR A 1043 -3.70 -50.89 -28.24
CA TYR A 1043 -3.38 -52.25 -28.70
C TYR A 1043 -4.53 -52.85 -29.53
N ARG A 1044 -5.75 -52.76 -29.00
CA ARG A 1044 -6.97 -53.31 -29.61
C ARG A 1044 -8.16 -52.43 -29.26
N LEU A 1045 -8.84 -51.93 -30.29
CA LEU A 1045 -10.17 -51.33 -30.17
C LEU A 1045 -11.23 -52.39 -30.48
N MET A 1046 -12.22 -52.56 -29.62
CA MET A 1046 -13.22 -53.62 -29.75
C MET A 1046 -14.60 -53.25 -29.21
N ASN A 1047 -15.60 -54.04 -29.57
CA ASN A 1047 -16.96 -53.96 -29.04
C ASN A 1047 -17.39 -55.35 -28.55
N ILE A 1048 -17.80 -55.44 -27.28
CA ILE A 1048 -18.20 -56.72 -26.66
C ILE A 1048 -19.72 -56.73 -26.48
N ARG A 1049 -20.40 -57.55 -27.29
CA ARG A 1049 -21.86 -57.74 -27.24
C ARG A 1049 -22.21 -59.06 -26.57
N VAL A 1050 -23.08 -59.03 -25.57
CA VAL A 1050 -23.52 -60.20 -24.80
C VAL A 1050 -25.03 -60.36 -24.91
N GLY A 1051 -25.52 -61.31 -25.70
CA GLY A 1051 -26.96 -61.56 -25.83
C GLY A 1051 -27.75 -60.40 -26.46
N ASN A 1052 -28.60 -59.75 -25.66
CA ASN A 1052 -29.44 -58.60 -26.03
C ASN A 1052 -29.38 -57.52 -24.93
N GLU A 1053 -30.10 -56.41 -25.12
CA GLU A 1053 -30.20 -55.23 -24.22
C GLU A 1053 -30.32 -55.55 -22.71
N ARG A 1054 -30.84 -56.72 -22.34
CA ARG A 1054 -30.94 -57.17 -20.94
C ARG A 1054 -29.58 -57.31 -20.24
N PHE A 1055 -28.48 -57.48 -20.97
CA PHE A 1055 -27.13 -57.60 -20.42
C PHE A 1055 -26.27 -56.33 -20.59
N GLU A 1056 -26.83 -55.27 -21.19
CA GLU A 1056 -26.13 -53.99 -21.41
C GLU A 1056 -26.32 -53.06 -20.19
N SER A 1057 -27.41 -53.23 -19.42
CA SER A 1057 -27.60 -52.59 -18.11
C SER A 1057 -26.85 -53.31 -16.99
N GLU A 1058 -26.03 -52.55 -16.26
CA GLU A 1058 -25.19 -53.02 -15.14
C GLU A 1058 -26.00 -53.67 -14.00
N SER A 1059 -27.27 -53.27 -13.86
CA SER A 1059 -28.21 -53.83 -12.87
C SER A 1059 -28.50 -55.33 -13.04
N ASN A 1060 -28.33 -55.91 -14.23
CA ASN A 1060 -28.72 -57.30 -14.53
C ASN A 1060 -27.57 -58.33 -14.43
N ILE A 1061 -26.33 -57.87 -14.21
CA ILE A 1061 -25.14 -58.74 -14.08
C ILE A 1061 -24.36 -58.42 -12.81
N ARG A 1062 -23.60 -59.39 -12.28
CA ARG A 1062 -22.67 -59.18 -11.15
C ARG A 1062 -21.38 -59.96 -11.35
N GLY A 1063 -20.26 -59.43 -10.84
CA GLY A 1063 -18.94 -60.08 -10.91
C GLY A 1063 -18.49 -60.36 -12.35
N ALA A 1064 -18.74 -59.39 -13.24
CA ALA A 1064 -18.34 -59.48 -14.64
C ALA A 1064 -16.85 -59.18 -14.80
N SER A 1065 -16.18 -59.99 -15.62
CA SER A 1065 -14.72 -60.06 -15.69
C SER A 1065 -14.27 -60.48 -17.08
N ILE A 1066 -13.24 -59.81 -17.58
CA ILE A 1066 -12.63 -60.00 -18.90
C ILE A 1066 -11.19 -60.46 -18.68
N ASN A 1067 -10.78 -61.56 -19.28
CA ASN A 1067 -9.40 -62.05 -19.31
C ASN A 1067 -8.91 -61.88 -20.74
N PHE A 1068 -7.81 -61.16 -20.92
CA PHE A 1068 -7.24 -60.83 -22.23
C PHE A 1068 -5.72 -61.01 -22.24
N ARG A 1069 -5.12 -60.95 -23.42
CA ARG A 1069 -3.67 -60.96 -23.59
C ARG A 1069 -3.19 -59.80 -24.45
N VAL A 1070 -1.92 -59.44 -24.33
CA VAL A 1070 -1.23 -58.43 -25.15
C VAL A 1070 0.06 -59.03 -25.64
N MET A 1071 0.32 -58.97 -26.95
CA MET A 1071 1.58 -59.46 -27.54
C MET A 1071 2.77 -58.69 -26.97
N LYS A 1072 3.82 -59.41 -26.56
CA LYS A 1072 5.06 -58.78 -26.09
C LYS A 1072 5.71 -57.92 -27.18
N SER A 1073 5.65 -58.38 -28.43
CA SER A 1073 6.13 -57.60 -29.58
C SER A 1073 5.45 -56.25 -29.72
N TRP A 1074 4.13 -56.13 -29.49
CA TRP A 1074 3.45 -54.83 -29.56
C TRP A 1074 3.89 -53.89 -28.43
N VAL A 1075 4.09 -54.42 -27.21
CA VAL A 1075 4.59 -53.65 -26.06
C VAL A 1075 5.99 -53.11 -26.36
N GLU A 1076 6.86 -53.93 -26.94
CA GLU A 1076 8.22 -53.57 -27.34
C GLU A 1076 8.22 -52.57 -28.52
N GLU A 1077 7.46 -52.84 -29.58
CA GLU A 1077 7.31 -51.99 -30.78
C GLU A 1077 6.79 -50.59 -30.45
N ASN A 1078 5.93 -50.44 -29.43
CA ASN A 1078 5.31 -49.18 -29.05
C ASN A 1078 5.91 -48.55 -27.78
N ASN A 1079 6.99 -49.14 -27.24
CA ASN A 1079 7.70 -48.72 -26.02
C ASN A 1079 6.78 -48.53 -24.79
N ILE A 1080 5.92 -49.51 -24.53
CA ILE A 1080 4.84 -49.43 -23.54
C ILE A 1080 5.30 -49.89 -22.15
N ASP A 1081 4.95 -49.14 -21.11
CA ASP A 1081 5.13 -49.60 -19.74
C ASP A 1081 4.05 -50.65 -19.42
N VAL A 1082 4.47 -51.90 -19.25
CA VAL A 1082 3.59 -53.04 -18.96
C VAL A 1082 2.69 -52.81 -17.74
N SER A 1083 3.15 -52.03 -16.75
CA SER A 1083 2.39 -51.72 -15.54
C SER A 1083 1.23 -50.73 -15.79
N THR A 1084 1.27 -49.99 -16.90
CA THR A 1084 0.20 -49.06 -17.31
C THR A 1084 -0.85 -49.70 -18.22
N ILE A 1085 -0.62 -50.94 -18.68
CA ILE A 1085 -1.53 -51.65 -19.58
C ILE A 1085 -2.86 -51.92 -18.89
N LYS A 1086 -3.93 -51.35 -19.44
CA LYS A 1086 -5.28 -51.36 -18.90
C LYS A 1086 -6.31 -51.50 -20.02
N ILE A 1087 -7.46 -52.06 -19.70
CA ILE A 1087 -8.62 -52.04 -20.61
C ILE A 1087 -9.59 -50.93 -20.19
N ASN A 1088 -9.84 -50.01 -21.11
CA ASN A 1088 -10.76 -48.89 -20.94
C ASN A 1088 -12.13 -49.27 -21.50
N ARG A 1089 -13.20 -48.82 -20.86
CA ARG A 1089 -14.59 -48.94 -21.32
C ARG A 1089 -15.14 -47.57 -21.69
N PHE A 1090 -15.71 -47.46 -22.88
CA PHE A 1090 -16.45 -46.26 -23.28
C PHE A 1090 -17.88 -46.31 -22.69
N HIS A 1091 -18.21 -45.31 -21.87
CA HIS A 1091 -19.49 -45.17 -21.18
C HIS A 1091 -19.69 -43.71 -20.75
N ASN A 1092 -20.93 -43.21 -20.76
CA ASN A 1092 -21.28 -41.81 -20.49
C ASN A 1092 -20.41 -40.81 -21.29
N GLU A 1093 -20.28 -41.06 -22.59
CA GLU A 1093 -19.55 -40.23 -23.55
C GLU A 1093 -18.07 -40.00 -23.22
N LYS A 1094 -17.47 -40.86 -22.38
CA LYS A 1094 -16.04 -40.82 -22.03
C LYS A 1094 -15.42 -42.22 -21.98
N TRP A 1095 -14.09 -42.26 -22.13
CA TRP A 1095 -13.28 -43.45 -21.87
C TRP A 1095 -12.95 -43.56 -20.38
N ASN A 1096 -13.34 -44.68 -19.76
CA ASN A 1096 -13.14 -44.93 -18.33
C ASN A 1096 -12.18 -46.13 -18.16
N PRO A 1097 -11.03 -46.00 -17.47
CA PRO A 1097 -10.13 -47.12 -17.22
C PRO A 1097 -10.76 -48.13 -16.25
N LEU A 1098 -10.59 -49.43 -16.52
CA LEU A 1098 -11.02 -50.48 -15.60
C LEU A 1098 -9.84 -51.01 -14.78
N ALA A 1099 -10.12 -51.39 -13.53
CA ALA A 1099 -9.16 -52.07 -12.66
C ALA A 1099 -8.66 -53.35 -13.36
N THR A 1100 -7.39 -53.32 -13.78
CA THR A 1100 -6.75 -54.35 -14.60
C THR A 1100 -5.54 -54.89 -13.86
N GLU A 1101 -5.42 -56.22 -13.75
CA GLU A 1101 -4.34 -56.91 -13.05
C GLU A 1101 -3.59 -57.81 -14.04
N LEU A 1102 -2.25 -57.74 -14.06
CA LEU A 1102 -1.41 -58.71 -14.76
C LEU A 1102 -1.42 -60.04 -13.99
N THR A 1103 -2.02 -61.06 -14.60
CA THR A 1103 -2.27 -62.36 -13.96
C THR A 1103 -1.23 -63.43 -14.30
N TYR A 1104 -0.64 -63.37 -15.50
CA TYR A 1104 0.32 -64.35 -16.01
C TYR A 1104 1.12 -63.75 -17.18
N GLU A 1105 2.28 -64.33 -17.50
CA GLU A 1105 3.01 -64.06 -18.74
C GLU A 1105 3.63 -65.36 -19.27
N ASP A 1106 3.76 -65.47 -20.58
CA ASP A 1106 4.53 -66.53 -21.23
C ASP A 1106 5.59 -65.95 -22.19
N GLY A 1107 6.08 -66.75 -23.13
CA GLY A 1107 7.10 -66.34 -24.11
C GLY A 1107 6.58 -65.43 -25.23
N GLU A 1108 5.27 -65.26 -25.40
CA GLU A 1108 4.66 -64.54 -26.53
C GLU A 1108 3.71 -63.42 -26.05
N TYR A 1109 3.09 -63.56 -24.87
CA TYR A 1109 2.08 -62.62 -24.37
C TYR A 1109 2.19 -62.28 -22.87
N TYR A 1110 1.72 -61.09 -22.52
CA TYR A 1110 1.26 -60.72 -21.18
C TYR A 1110 -0.24 -61.01 -21.04
N TYR A 1111 -0.70 -61.56 -19.90
CA TYR A 1111 -2.10 -61.96 -19.67
C TYR A 1111 -2.72 -61.18 -18.51
N PHE A 1112 -3.81 -60.47 -18.78
CA PHE A 1112 -4.47 -59.59 -17.84
C PHE A 1112 -5.89 -60.05 -17.50
N THR A 1113 -6.37 -59.68 -16.32
CA THR A 1113 -7.79 -59.75 -15.94
C THR A 1113 -8.28 -58.38 -15.50
N ALA A 1114 -9.45 -57.97 -15.96
CA ALA A 1114 -10.12 -56.76 -15.51
C ALA A 1114 -11.55 -57.04 -15.08
N GLU A 1115 -12.02 -56.36 -14.03
CA GLU A 1115 -13.43 -56.34 -13.65
C GLU A 1115 -14.17 -55.23 -14.43
N THR A 1116 -15.42 -55.50 -14.85
CA THR A 1116 -16.22 -54.56 -15.64
C THR A 1116 -17.65 -54.49 -15.10
N PRO A 1117 -18.28 -53.32 -14.98
CA PRO A 1117 -19.64 -53.21 -14.45
C PRO A 1117 -20.73 -53.53 -15.51
N GLY A 1118 -20.43 -53.30 -16.79
CA GLY A 1118 -21.30 -53.60 -17.94
C GLY A 1118 -20.48 -53.81 -19.21
N PHE A 1119 -21.10 -54.30 -20.29
CA PHE A 1119 -20.43 -54.54 -21.58
C PHE A 1119 -20.78 -53.45 -22.60
N SER A 1120 -19.77 -52.89 -23.28
CA SER A 1120 -19.93 -51.88 -24.34
C SER A 1120 -18.72 -51.91 -25.30
N ARG A 1121 -18.26 -50.73 -25.75
CA ARG A 1121 -17.00 -50.55 -26.49
C ARG A 1121 -15.82 -50.49 -25.52
N TYR A 1122 -14.73 -51.14 -25.88
CA TYR A 1122 -13.51 -51.23 -25.09
C TYR A 1122 -12.25 -50.93 -25.93
N ALA A 1123 -11.21 -50.46 -25.26
CA ALA A 1123 -9.89 -50.29 -25.83
C ALA A 1123 -8.84 -50.77 -24.83
N ILE A 1124 -7.99 -51.74 -25.21
CA ILE A 1124 -6.78 -52.03 -24.45
C ILE A 1124 -5.77 -50.94 -24.79
N THR A 1125 -5.30 -50.17 -23.79
CA THR A 1125 -4.23 -49.19 -23.97
C THR A 1125 -3.08 -49.42 -23.01
N GLY A 1126 -1.93 -48.83 -23.34
CA GLY A 1126 -0.82 -48.64 -22.42
C GLY A 1126 -0.15 -47.29 -22.66
N GLU A 1127 0.50 -46.75 -21.65
CA GLU A 1127 1.29 -45.52 -21.72
C GLU A 1127 2.73 -45.85 -22.09
N LYS A 1128 3.40 -44.95 -22.81
CA LYS A 1128 4.82 -45.14 -23.17
C LYS A 1128 5.70 -44.97 -21.94
N LEU A 1129 6.75 -45.79 -21.83
CA LEU A 1129 7.80 -45.64 -20.83
C LEU A 1129 8.38 -44.22 -20.92
N GLY A 1130 8.15 -43.41 -19.88
CA GLY A 1130 8.58 -42.03 -19.83
C GLY A 1130 10.10 -41.91 -19.91
N THR A 1131 10.60 -41.24 -20.94
CA THR A 1131 12.01 -40.88 -21.04
C THR A 1131 12.37 -39.86 -19.96
N ALA A 1132 13.44 -40.14 -19.21
CA ALA A 1132 13.96 -39.20 -18.23
C ALA A 1132 14.48 -37.94 -18.94
N VAL A 1133 13.78 -36.81 -18.74
CA VAL A 1133 14.20 -35.52 -19.29
C VAL A 1133 15.36 -34.97 -18.44
N ILE A 1134 16.58 -35.22 -18.88
CA ILE A 1134 17.65 -34.22 -18.74
C ILE A 1134 17.40 -33.23 -19.89
N THR A 1135 16.90 -32.04 -19.56
CA THR A 1135 16.74 -30.94 -20.53
C THR A 1135 18.14 -30.51 -21.06
N PRO A 1136 18.28 -29.96 -22.29
CA PRO A 1136 17.23 -29.50 -23.21
C PRO A 1136 17.39 -29.90 -24.70
N THR A 1137 16.37 -29.55 -25.49
CA THR A 1137 16.37 -29.39 -26.97
C THR A 1137 16.53 -30.64 -27.86
N GLN A 1138 15.62 -30.71 -28.85
CA GLN A 1138 15.74 -31.14 -30.25
C GLN A 1138 16.68 -32.28 -30.67
N GLU A 1139 16.13 -33.17 -31.51
CA GLU A 1139 16.71 -33.71 -32.78
C GLU A 1139 18.25 -33.93 -32.83
N GLU A 1140 18.78 -35.11 -33.19
CA GLU A 1140 18.22 -36.22 -33.97
C GLU A 1140 19.18 -37.45 -33.93
N GLU A 1141 18.71 -38.58 -34.48
CA GLU A 1141 19.52 -39.66 -35.09
C GLU A 1141 20.51 -40.58 -34.32
N ASN A 1142 20.22 -41.89 -34.46
CA ASN A 1142 21.12 -43.00 -34.88
C ASN A 1142 22.09 -43.73 -33.91
N GLY A 1143 21.69 -44.97 -33.58
CA GLY A 1143 22.55 -46.18 -33.57
C GLY A 1143 23.39 -46.49 -32.30
N SER A 1144 23.83 -47.72 -32.05
CA SER A 1144 23.48 -49.03 -32.65
C SER A 1144 24.02 -50.22 -31.82
N VAL A 1145 23.13 -51.11 -31.38
CA VAL A 1145 23.24 -52.61 -31.28
C VAL A 1145 24.37 -53.28 -30.43
N THR A 1146 24.01 -54.44 -29.86
CA THR A 1146 24.81 -55.49 -29.18
C THR A 1146 25.26 -55.22 -27.72
N GLY A 1147 25.00 -56.08 -26.74
CA GLY A 1147 24.16 -57.29 -26.70
C GLY A 1147 24.64 -58.30 -25.65
N GLU A 1148 23.70 -58.85 -24.86
CA GLU A 1148 23.76 -60.14 -24.13
C GLU A 1148 24.89 -60.34 -23.06
N GLU A 1149 24.72 -61.07 -21.95
CA GLU A 1149 23.58 -61.85 -21.43
C GLU A 1149 23.70 -62.12 -19.89
N GLN A 1150 22.60 -62.60 -19.30
CA GLN A 1150 22.50 -63.58 -18.20
C GLN A 1150 22.87 -63.28 -16.71
N THR A 1151 21.80 -62.96 -15.98
CA THR A 1151 21.21 -63.72 -14.85
C THR A 1151 21.67 -63.64 -13.37
N ALA A 1152 20.65 -63.30 -12.55
CA ALA A 1152 20.19 -63.97 -11.31
C ALA A 1152 20.85 -63.68 -9.94
N GLY A 1153 20.03 -63.36 -8.91
CA GLY A 1153 20.56 -63.18 -7.55
C GLY A 1153 19.68 -62.77 -6.34
N ILE A 1154 18.34 -62.78 -6.38
CA ILE A 1154 17.41 -63.05 -5.24
C ILE A 1154 17.82 -62.62 -3.79
N ARG A 1155 17.11 -61.66 -3.13
CA ARG A 1155 16.12 -61.86 -1.99
C ARG A 1155 15.81 -60.64 -1.05
N ARG A 1156 14.51 -60.53 -0.73
CA ARG A 1156 13.86 -60.12 0.56
C ARG A 1156 13.96 -58.68 1.14
N ARG A 1157 12.77 -58.12 1.45
CA ARG A 1157 12.49 -57.15 2.52
C ARG A 1157 12.04 -57.86 3.80
N THR A 1158 12.47 -57.40 4.99
CA THR A 1158 11.74 -57.39 6.28
C THR A 1158 12.51 -56.51 7.32
N PRO A 1159 11.94 -56.11 8.49
CA PRO A 1159 12.14 -54.75 9.03
C PRO A 1159 12.60 -54.67 10.51
N GLY A 1160 12.72 -53.44 11.04
CA GLY A 1160 12.40 -53.14 12.45
C GLY A 1160 13.54 -52.73 13.41
N PHE A 1161 13.29 -51.63 14.14
CA PHE A 1161 13.72 -51.25 15.50
C PHE A 1161 15.18 -51.39 16.02
N GLU A 1162 15.71 -50.23 16.46
CA GLU A 1162 16.60 -49.94 17.61
C GLU A 1162 17.57 -51.02 18.15
N SER A 1163 18.89 -50.84 17.94
CA SER A 1163 20.02 -51.49 18.64
C SER A 1163 21.42 -51.00 18.12
N ILE A 1164 22.58 -51.03 18.83
CA ILE A 1164 22.92 -51.03 20.28
C ILE A 1164 24.44 -50.63 20.49
N PHE A 1165 24.77 -49.88 21.56
CA PHE A 1165 26.08 -49.82 22.31
C PHE A 1165 27.43 -49.23 21.78
N ALA A 1166 28.17 -48.70 22.79
CA ALA A 1166 29.65 -48.74 23.07
C ALA A 1166 30.63 -47.80 22.30
N VAL A 1167 31.33 -46.84 22.93
CA VAL A 1167 32.40 -46.93 23.98
C VAL A 1167 33.68 -47.62 23.44
N PHE A 1168 34.92 -47.08 23.45
CA PHE A 1168 35.64 -46.13 24.33
C PHE A 1168 36.72 -45.34 23.53
N GLY A 1169 37.22 -44.16 23.99
CA GLY A 1169 38.28 -43.45 23.24
C GLY A 1169 38.96 -42.16 23.77
N VAL A 1170 39.12 -41.94 25.09
CA VAL A 1170 40.10 -40.98 25.69
C VAL A 1170 39.96 -39.47 25.29
N LEU A 1171 39.27 -38.64 26.09
CA LEU A 1171 39.83 -37.71 27.11
C LEU A 1171 40.66 -36.51 26.54
N ALA A 1172 40.48 -35.24 26.95
CA ALA A 1172 39.63 -34.64 27.98
C ALA A 1172 39.38 -33.13 27.65
N SER A 1173 38.14 -32.61 27.70
CA SER A 1173 37.59 -31.73 28.77
C SER A 1173 38.32 -30.37 28.98
N VAL A 1174 37.68 -29.21 29.17
CA VAL A 1174 36.56 -28.90 30.09
C VAL A 1174 35.72 -27.71 29.60
N PHE A 1175 34.41 -27.73 29.89
CA PHE A 1175 33.44 -26.64 29.71
C PHE A 1175 33.38 -25.73 30.96
N PHE A 1176 32.91 -24.48 30.81
CA PHE A 1176 32.72 -23.42 31.84
C PHE A 1176 33.90 -22.49 32.20
N ALA A 1177 33.84 -21.26 31.68
CA ALA A 1177 34.05 -20.05 32.50
C ALA A 1177 33.27 -18.83 31.97
N LYS A 1178 32.72 -18.07 32.92
CA LYS A 1178 32.04 -16.77 32.81
C LYS A 1178 32.74 -15.69 31.96
N LYS A 1179 31.91 -14.92 31.23
CA LYS A 1179 31.74 -13.44 31.31
C LYS A 1179 32.93 -12.51 30.94
N ARG A 1180 32.64 -11.67 29.93
CA ARG A 1180 33.10 -10.26 29.70
C ARG A 1180 34.52 -9.97 29.13
N LEU A 1181 34.48 -8.97 28.23
CA LEU A 1181 35.42 -7.86 27.95
C LEU A 1181 36.40 -7.94 26.75
N LEU A 1182 36.24 -6.91 25.90
CA LEU A 1182 37.21 -6.26 24.99
C LEU A 1182 37.67 -7.10 23.77
N LYS A 1183 37.57 -6.59 22.53
CA LYS A 1183 37.44 -5.19 22.06
C LYS A 1183 36.06 -4.84 21.52
#